data_AF-A0AAJ0DFU3-F1
#
_entry.id   AF-A0AAJ0DFU3-F1
#
_cell.length_a   1.000
_cell.length_b   1.000
_cell.length_c   1.000
_cell.angle_alpha   90.00
_cell.angle_beta   90.00
_cell.angle_gamma   90.00
#
_symmetry.space_group_name_H-M   'P 1'
#
loop_
_entity.id
_entity.type
_entity.pdbx_description
1 polymer ?
#
loop_
_entity_poly.entity_id
_entity_poly.type
_entity_poly.pdbx_seq_one_letter_code
_entity_poly.pdbx_strand_id
1 'polypeptide(L)'
;MANLNVVCLISGGKDSLFSILHCLENGHNVVAIANLYPASSVGGGAVEDSDSYMYQTIGHTVIPLYERALGLPLYRQELKGGAINQDKCYGPTSDEDEAEALMPLLRNVKLHHPEVNAVSTGAILSDYQRTRVESVAVRLGLIPLSYLWQWPSLLPNTQDSLLQDMAEVGQDSRIIKVASGGLDESMLWQNVADTGTIGPLNRAVQRFGSADDGAVLGEGGEYETLALSGPGPLWKGRIRVDQGDRKVVPGEAGSASVHISKAEVELDTGVPNMTSLRQPALLEPRFQAILEGLRSGNYFQSTIDDPPPVKHDLSLLKGLNPASTSHGHILLSDLVADGNTAAEQMRGIMEQATNALQEAGHAFEDVAYSSIVLRDMADFASVNTVYGSFFVHPNPPARATIACANVLPDGKHVMVALTSAKAQEQSRKKGLHVQSRSYWAPANIGPYSQAISVPTDNEASLVYVAGQIPLIPASMELLTVADPVQGNPFVLQTTLALQHLDRVGRAVQVCGWATAIAFFTAPSPEVGITRSTFARQIWASYHQSPAPRPDDVESDAEDDSFDVWHAKFGAQRGLPCDGNAAARVDYPLSDNTAGPPPLHVVLVDALPRGSSVEWAAVGVTDHDRRNTVPHFQHLLQIFGKEMI
;
A
#
# COMPACT_ATOMS: atom_id res chain seq x y z
N MET A 1 -0.89 -7.42 -21.48
CA MET A 1 -0.41 -6.19 -20.84
C MET A 1 -0.58 -5.00 -21.77
N ALA A 2 -1.37 -4.01 -21.34
CA ALA A 2 -1.44 -2.72 -22.03
C ALA A 2 -0.26 -1.87 -21.58
N ASN A 3 0.63 -1.54 -22.51
CA ASN A 3 1.80 -0.71 -22.23
C ASN A 3 1.32 0.70 -21.85
N LEU A 4 1.76 1.20 -20.70
CA LEU A 4 1.49 2.56 -20.25
C LEU A 4 2.51 3.52 -20.83
N ASN A 5 2.10 4.77 -21.04
CA ASN A 5 2.98 5.89 -21.39
C ASN A 5 3.20 6.71 -20.12
N VAL A 6 4.41 6.61 -19.59
CA VAL A 6 4.73 7.02 -18.22
C VAL A 6 5.56 8.29 -18.25
N VAL A 7 5.19 9.26 -17.41
CA VAL A 7 6.10 10.31 -16.96
C VAL A 7 6.72 9.89 -15.62
N CYS A 8 8.05 9.91 -15.52
CA CYS A 8 8.75 9.49 -14.31
C CYS A 8 9.17 10.70 -13.48
N LEU A 9 8.72 10.78 -12.24
CA LEU A 9 9.19 11.78 -11.29
C LEU A 9 10.61 11.43 -10.84
N ILE A 10 11.54 12.36 -11.01
CA ILE A 10 12.94 12.19 -10.61
C ILE A 10 13.35 13.19 -9.54
N SER A 11 14.10 12.71 -8.56
CA SER A 11 14.81 13.54 -7.57
C SER A 11 16.30 13.67 -7.91
N GLY A 12 16.81 12.80 -8.80
CA GLY A 12 18.24 12.58 -9.03
C GLY A 12 18.84 11.50 -8.14
N GLY A 13 18.15 11.10 -7.07
CA GLY A 13 18.58 10.02 -6.18
C GLY A 13 18.37 8.62 -6.74
N LYS A 14 19.00 7.64 -6.08
CA LYS A 14 19.04 6.23 -6.48
C LYS A 14 17.65 5.65 -6.80
N ASP A 15 16.65 5.97 -5.99
CA ASP A 15 15.34 5.29 -6.04
C ASP A 15 14.53 5.72 -7.24
N SER A 16 14.57 7.02 -7.52
CA SER A 16 13.80 7.60 -8.62
C SER A 16 14.26 7.06 -9.97
N LEU A 17 15.57 6.85 -10.17
CA LEU A 17 16.10 6.28 -11.42
C LEU A 17 15.92 4.75 -11.47
N PHE A 18 16.06 4.05 -10.34
CA PHE A 18 15.84 2.61 -10.28
C PHE A 18 14.36 2.24 -10.54
N SER A 19 13.41 3.06 -10.06
CA SER A 19 11.97 2.91 -10.34
C SER A 19 11.65 2.98 -11.85
N ILE A 20 12.40 3.77 -12.62
CA ILE A 20 12.25 3.84 -14.09
C ILE A 20 12.61 2.50 -14.75
N LEU A 21 13.63 1.80 -14.25
CA LEU A 21 13.99 0.47 -14.76
C LEU A 21 12.83 -0.52 -14.56
N HIS A 22 12.13 -0.46 -13.43
CA HIS A 22 10.94 -1.29 -13.22
C HIS A 22 9.77 -0.88 -14.12
N CYS A 23 9.60 0.40 -14.47
CA CYS A 23 8.62 0.79 -15.49
C CYS A 23 8.93 0.13 -16.84
N LEU A 24 10.19 0.17 -17.27
CA LEU A 24 10.65 -0.46 -18.52
C LEU A 24 10.48 -1.98 -18.48
N GLU A 25 10.84 -2.63 -17.37
CA GLU A 25 10.71 -4.08 -17.19
C GLU A 25 9.23 -4.54 -17.22
N ASN A 26 8.30 -3.72 -16.75
CA ASN A 26 6.85 -3.97 -16.88
C ASN A 26 6.30 -3.62 -18.28
N GLY A 27 7.18 -3.39 -19.26
CA GLY A 27 6.82 -3.12 -20.64
C GLY A 27 6.23 -1.73 -20.89
N HIS A 28 6.39 -0.80 -19.95
CA HIS A 28 5.90 0.57 -20.11
C HIS A 28 6.86 1.42 -20.94
N ASN A 29 6.30 2.40 -21.64
CA ASN A 29 7.05 3.37 -22.41
C ASN A 29 7.29 4.62 -21.55
N VAL A 30 8.55 4.92 -21.26
CA VAL A 30 8.94 6.13 -20.52
C VAL A 30 9.01 7.29 -21.50
N VAL A 31 8.06 8.22 -21.40
CA VAL A 31 7.88 9.32 -22.36
C VAL A 31 8.71 10.54 -21.98
N ALA A 32 8.76 10.86 -20.69
CA ALA A 32 9.44 12.03 -20.16
C ALA A 32 9.85 11.82 -18.70
N ILE A 33 10.80 12.63 -18.24
CA ILE A 33 11.15 12.77 -16.83
C ILE A 33 10.69 14.13 -16.33
N ALA A 34 10.28 14.19 -15.07
CA ALA A 34 9.76 15.40 -14.45
C ALA A 34 10.35 15.61 -13.05
N ASN A 35 10.66 16.85 -12.71
CA ASN A 35 11.32 17.18 -11.44
C ASN A 35 10.76 18.47 -10.83
N LEU A 36 10.53 18.46 -9.52
CA LEU A 36 10.34 19.67 -8.73
C LEU A 36 11.67 20.14 -8.15
N TYR A 37 11.89 21.46 -8.13
CA TYR A 37 13.14 22.06 -7.68
C TYR A 37 12.89 23.25 -6.76
N PRO A 38 13.80 23.52 -5.80
CA PRO A 38 13.62 24.61 -4.83
C PRO A 38 13.65 25.98 -5.53
N ALA A 39 12.93 26.94 -4.96
CA ALA A 39 12.96 28.32 -5.43
C ALA A 39 14.36 28.92 -5.28
N SER A 40 14.78 29.75 -6.22
CA SER A 40 16.09 30.41 -6.13
C SER A 40 16.09 31.42 -4.98
N SER A 41 16.93 31.22 -3.96
CA SER A 41 17.08 32.19 -2.89
C SER A 41 17.56 33.53 -3.46
N VAL A 42 16.83 34.60 -3.17
CA VAL A 42 17.17 35.97 -3.60
C VAL A 42 18.40 36.42 -2.81
N GLY A 43 19.59 36.03 -3.26
CA GLY A 43 20.84 36.50 -2.64
C GLY A 43 22.06 35.59 -2.69
N GLY A 44 22.24 34.69 -3.67
CA GLY A 44 23.55 34.09 -4.00
C GLY A 44 24.33 33.37 -2.89
N GLY A 45 23.73 33.18 -1.72
CA GLY A 45 24.25 32.37 -0.62
C GLY A 45 24.05 30.89 -0.89
N ALA A 46 24.78 30.04 -0.16
CA ALA A 46 24.63 28.59 -0.20
C ALA A 46 23.14 28.21 -0.22
N VAL A 47 22.77 27.21 -1.04
CA VAL A 47 21.42 26.66 -1.07
C VAL A 47 21.06 26.30 0.37
N GLU A 48 20.20 27.12 0.99
CA GLU A 48 19.58 26.77 2.26
C GLU A 48 18.84 25.46 2.01
N ASP A 49 19.07 24.47 2.87
CA ASP A 49 18.37 23.20 2.86
C ASP A 49 16.88 23.51 3.05
N SER A 50 16.17 23.67 1.94
CA SER A 50 14.74 23.94 1.98
C SER A 50 14.08 22.68 2.54
N ASP A 51 13.41 22.79 3.69
CA ASP A 51 12.76 21.66 4.38
C ASP A 51 11.58 21.07 3.57
N SER A 52 11.87 20.42 2.43
CA SER A 52 10.88 19.71 1.60
C SER A 52 10.90 18.22 1.92
N TYR A 53 9.73 17.64 2.17
CA TYR A 53 9.58 16.20 2.41
C TYR A 53 9.36 15.43 1.10
N MET A 54 8.91 16.15 0.07
CA MET A 54 8.65 15.55 -1.23
C MET A 54 9.90 15.42 -2.11
N TYR A 55 10.83 16.38 -2.07
CA TYR A 55 11.94 16.42 -3.03
C TYR A 55 13.28 16.79 -2.43
N GLN A 56 14.29 16.09 -2.94
CA GLN A 56 15.68 16.38 -2.70
C GLN A 56 16.08 17.77 -3.21
N THR A 57 16.67 18.56 -2.32
CA THR A 57 17.17 19.92 -2.61
C THR A 57 18.66 19.90 -3.00
N ILE A 58 19.43 18.96 -2.45
CA ILE A 58 20.87 18.83 -2.70
C ILE A 58 21.12 18.15 -4.04
N GLY A 59 22.07 18.67 -4.83
CA GLY A 59 22.38 18.14 -6.16
C GLY A 59 21.37 18.50 -7.26
N HIS A 60 20.35 19.33 -6.96
CA HIS A 60 19.33 19.72 -7.95
C HIS A 60 19.88 20.44 -9.20
N THR A 61 21.11 20.99 -9.11
CA THR A 61 21.83 21.63 -10.21
C THR A 61 22.31 20.64 -11.27
N VAL A 62 22.44 19.35 -10.91
CA VAL A 62 22.84 18.28 -11.82
C VAL A 62 21.66 17.74 -12.61
N ILE A 63 20.43 17.89 -12.13
CA ILE A 63 19.22 17.32 -12.74
C ILE A 63 19.03 17.65 -14.23
N PRO A 64 19.30 18.89 -14.71
CA PRO A 64 19.23 19.20 -16.14
C PRO A 64 20.05 18.29 -17.04
N LEU A 65 21.12 17.69 -16.52
CA LEU A 65 21.98 16.79 -17.27
C LEU A 65 21.32 15.43 -17.59
N TYR A 66 20.30 15.02 -16.82
CA TYR A 66 19.58 13.77 -17.09
C TYR A 66 18.86 13.76 -18.44
N GLU A 67 18.42 14.91 -18.95
CA GLU A 67 17.78 15.00 -20.27
C GLU A 67 18.68 14.40 -21.35
N ARG A 68 19.95 14.80 -21.34
CA ARG A 68 20.96 14.28 -22.28
C ARG A 68 21.49 12.91 -21.87
N ALA A 69 21.66 12.63 -20.58
CA ALA A 69 22.22 11.36 -20.11
C ALA A 69 21.25 10.17 -20.32
N LEU A 70 19.94 10.42 -20.29
CA LEU A 70 18.89 9.42 -20.48
C LEU A 70 18.28 9.48 -21.89
N GLY A 71 18.42 10.61 -22.58
CA GLY A 71 17.78 10.84 -23.87
C GLY A 71 16.26 10.98 -23.75
N LEU A 72 15.78 11.55 -22.64
CA LEU A 72 14.36 11.74 -22.32
C LEU A 72 14.06 13.22 -22.06
N PRO A 73 12.98 13.79 -22.60
CA PRO A 73 12.58 15.17 -22.32
C PRO A 73 12.44 15.43 -20.82
N LEU A 74 13.01 16.53 -20.34
CA LEU A 74 12.93 16.93 -18.93
C LEU A 74 11.99 18.12 -18.74
N TYR A 75 10.98 17.92 -17.90
CA TYR A 75 10.08 18.98 -17.43
C TYR A 75 10.41 19.34 -16.00
N ARG A 76 10.54 20.63 -15.72
CA ARG A 76 10.84 21.12 -14.37
C ARG A 76 9.83 22.17 -13.94
N GLN A 77 9.49 22.14 -12.66
CA GLN A 77 8.62 23.13 -12.05
C GLN A 77 9.20 23.54 -10.70
N GLU A 78 9.25 24.85 -10.48
CA GLU A 78 9.69 25.41 -9.21
C GLU A 78 8.66 25.08 -8.12
N LEU A 79 9.14 24.65 -6.96
CA LEU A 79 8.35 24.48 -5.75
C LEU A 79 7.84 25.85 -5.31
N LYS A 80 6.51 25.98 -5.20
CA LYS A 80 5.86 27.16 -4.64
C LYS A 80 5.21 26.74 -3.32
N GLY A 81 5.56 27.45 -2.25
CA GLY A 81 5.05 27.16 -0.92
C GLY A 81 5.81 26.04 -0.20
N GLY A 82 5.23 25.51 0.87
CA GLY A 82 5.89 24.56 1.78
C GLY A 82 5.01 23.36 2.11
N ALA A 83 5.48 22.51 3.02
CA ALA A 83 4.71 21.37 3.50
C ALA A 83 3.60 21.80 4.47
N ILE A 84 2.43 22.11 3.94
CA ILE A 84 1.28 22.60 4.72
C ILE A 84 0.51 21.43 5.32
N ASN A 85 0.08 20.49 4.48
CA ASN A 85 -0.47 19.23 4.96
C ASN A 85 0.69 18.28 5.22
N GLN A 86 0.86 17.84 6.47
CA GLN A 86 1.90 16.89 6.84
C GLN A 86 1.36 15.51 7.21
N ASP A 87 0.05 15.29 7.05
CA ASP A 87 -0.57 14.02 7.37
C ASP A 87 -0.10 12.89 6.44
N LYS A 88 -0.11 11.66 6.97
CA LYS A 88 0.16 10.43 6.19
C LYS A 88 -0.87 10.22 5.08
N CYS A 89 -2.09 10.71 5.29
CA CYS A 89 -3.19 10.60 4.34
C CYS A 89 -3.43 11.97 3.73
N TYR A 90 -3.42 12.05 2.40
CA TYR A 90 -3.42 13.33 1.72
C TYR A 90 -4.74 13.60 0.99
N GLY A 91 -5.29 14.79 1.20
CA GLY A 91 -6.36 15.39 0.42
C GLY A 91 -5.94 16.80 0.01
N PRO A 92 -6.45 17.33 -1.12
CA PRO A 92 -6.06 18.65 -1.61
C PRO A 92 -6.43 19.73 -0.58
N THR A 93 -5.48 20.61 -0.26
CA THR A 93 -5.64 21.66 0.76
C THR A 93 -5.63 23.06 0.15
N SER A 94 -4.44 23.61 -0.11
CA SER A 94 -4.24 24.94 -0.70
C SER A 94 -3.21 24.88 -1.82
N ASP A 95 -3.27 25.84 -2.74
CA ASP A 95 -2.28 25.98 -3.83
C ASP A 95 -0.85 26.31 -3.34
N GLU A 96 -0.69 26.53 -2.02
CA GLU A 96 0.59 26.79 -1.35
C GLU A 96 1.22 25.50 -0.78
N ASP A 97 0.56 24.35 -0.88
CA ASP A 97 1.12 23.07 -0.45
C ASP A 97 2.10 22.52 -1.50
N GLU A 98 3.26 22.03 -1.06
CA GLU A 98 4.33 21.57 -1.96
C GLU A 98 3.90 20.46 -2.93
N ALA A 99 2.92 19.63 -2.54
CA ALA A 99 2.41 18.58 -3.41
C ALA A 99 1.61 19.14 -4.60
N GLU A 100 0.92 20.28 -4.42
CA GLU A 100 0.14 20.91 -5.49
C GLU A 100 1.04 21.50 -6.59
N ALA A 101 2.34 21.70 -6.34
CA ALA A 101 3.31 22.05 -7.38
C ALA A 101 3.45 20.95 -8.47
N LEU A 102 3.08 19.70 -8.17
CA LEU A 102 3.02 18.64 -9.18
C LEU A 102 1.90 18.84 -10.21
N MET A 103 0.79 19.49 -9.82
CA MET A 103 -0.35 19.71 -10.72
C MET A 103 0.03 20.51 -11.99
N PRO A 104 0.64 21.71 -11.90
CA PRO A 104 1.07 22.44 -13.09
C PRO A 104 2.17 21.71 -13.85
N LEU A 105 3.10 21.02 -13.16
CA LEU A 105 4.16 20.24 -13.80
C LEU A 105 3.59 19.14 -14.70
N LEU A 106 2.72 18.28 -14.15
CA LEU A 106 2.15 17.16 -14.90
C LEU A 106 1.14 17.62 -15.95
N ARG A 107 0.42 18.74 -15.74
CA ARG A 107 -0.38 19.38 -16.79
C ARG A 107 0.47 19.82 -17.97
N ASN A 108 1.64 20.40 -17.71
CA ASN A 108 2.57 20.81 -18.76
C ASN A 108 3.10 19.60 -19.55
N VAL A 109 3.42 18.51 -18.86
CA VAL A 109 3.80 17.24 -19.51
C VAL A 109 2.67 16.73 -20.40
N LYS A 110 1.44 16.62 -19.88
CA LYS A 110 0.27 16.12 -20.65
C LYS A 110 -0.09 17.03 -21.83
N LEU A 111 0.18 18.33 -21.74
CA LEU A 111 -0.04 19.26 -22.84
C LEU A 111 0.88 18.93 -24.04
N HIS A 112 2.14 18.59 -23.77
CA HIS A 112 3.13 18.25 -24.80
C HIS A 112 3.11 16.77 -25.20
N HIS A 113 2.65 15.91 -24.29
CA HIS A 113 2.57 14.46 -24.42
C HIS A 113 1.17 13.95 -24.04
N PRO A 114 0.15 14.19 -24.89
CA PRO A 114 -1.24 13.80 -24.60
C PRO A 114 -1.44 12.28 -24.47
N GLU A 115 -0.49 11.48 -24.96
CA GLU A 115 -0.45 10.03 -24.81
C GLU A 115 -0.13 9.55 -23.39
N VAL A 116 0.43 10.41 -22.54
CA VAL A 116 0.79 10.09 -21.15
C VAL A 116 -0.45 9.75 -20.34
N ASN A 117 -0.46 8.55 -19.78
CA ASN A 117 -1.56 8.00 -19.00
C ASN A 117 -1.14 7.45 -17.64
N ALA A 118 0.14 7.57 -17.27
CA ALA A 118 0.67 7.13 -15.98
C ALA A 118 1.80 8.03 -15.46
N VAL A 119 2.00 8.01 -14.15
CA VAL A 119 3.11 8.71 -13.47
C VAL A 119 3.82 7.76 -12.52
N SER A 120 5.15 7.75 -12.53
CA SER A 120 5.95 6.90 -11.63
C SER A 120 6.65 7.71 -10.55
N THR A 121 6.72 7.16 -9.34
CA THR A 121 7.51 7.68 -8.20
C THR A 121 8.55 6.65 -7.73
N GLY A 122 9.59 7.13 -7.04
CA GLY A 122 10.64 6.33 -6.43
C GLY A 122 10.39 5.96 -4.95
N ALA A 123 9.23 6.28 -4.39
CA ALA A 123 8.95 6.05 -2.96
C ALA A 123 9.05 4.55 -2.58
N ILE A 124 9.77 4.25 -1.49
CA ILE A 124 9.96 2.87 -0.99
C ILE A 124 9.07 2.61 0.23
N LEU A 125 9.22 3.41 1.30
CA LEU A 125 8.45 3.26 2.55
C LEU A 125 7.78 4.57 3.01
N SER A 126 8.11 5.71 2.39
CA SER A 126 7.41 6.98 2.61
C SER A 126 5.95 7.02 2.12
N ASP A 127 4.99 6.85 3.04
CA ASP A 127 3.55 7.04 2.78
C ASP A 127 3.25 8.50 2.36
N TYR A 128 4.02 9.43 2.93
CA TYR A 128 3.89 10.86 2.66
C TYR A 128 4.05 11.16 1.16
N GLN A 129 5.13 10.68 0.56
CA GLN A 129 5.42 10.91 -0.85
C GLN A 129 4.44 10.18 -1.76
N ARG A 130 4.15 8.91 -1.44
CA ARG A 130 3.23 8.07 -2.23
C ARG A 130 1.84 8.69 -2.33
N THR A 131 1.22 9.03 -1.20
CA THR A 131 -0.17 9.51 -1.17
C THR A 131 -0.37 10.85 -1.88
N ARG A 132 0.63 11.74 -1.83
CA ARG A 132 0.64 13.01 -2.57
C ARG A 132 0.70 12.81 -4.07
N VAL A 133 1.61 11.95 -4.54
CA VAL A 133 1.70 11.60 -5.98
C VAL A 133 0.42 10.92 -6.45
N GLU A 134 -0.14 9.98 -5.66
CA GLU A 134 -1.40 9.31 -5.98
C GLU A 134 -2.57 10.30 -6.11
N SER A 135 -2.73 11.23 -5.15
CA SER A 135 -3.79 12.24 -5.17
C SER A 135 -3.75 13.10 -6.45
N VAL A 136 -2.56 13.62 -6.79
CA VAL A 136 -2.35 14.43 -7.99
C VAL A 136 -2.59 13.60 -9.26
N ALA A 137 -2.06 12.38 -9.31
CA ALA A 137 -2.21 11.48 -10.46
C ALA A 137 -3.69 11.21 -10.77
N VAL A 138 -4.45 10.82 -9.75
CA VAL A 138 -5.88 10.47 -9.87
C VAL A 138 -6.69 11.69 -10.34
N ARG A 139 -6.42 12.89 -9.80
CA ARG A 139 -7.06 14.14 -10.23
C ARG A 139 -6.76 14.52 -11.68
N LEU A 140 -5.64 14.07 -12.22
CA LEU A 140 -5.26 14.26 -13.63
C LEU A 140 -5.66 13.09 -14.53
N GLY A 141 -6.34 12.06 -13.99
CA GLY A 141 -6.68 10.84 -14.73
C GLY A 141 -5.45 10.04 -15.17
N LEU A 142 -4.36 10.10 -14.39
CA LEU A 142 -3.15 9.30 -14.59
C LEU A 142 -3.16 8.11 -13.63
N ILE A 143 -2.60 6.98 -14.08
CA ILE A 143 -2.36 5.81 -13.25
C ILE A 143 -1.07 6.02 -12.45
N PRO A 144 -1.11 6.06 -11.10
CA PRO A 144 0.11 6.16 -10.31
C PRO A 144 0.84 4.81 -10.23
N LEU A 145 2.17 4.84 -10.35
CA LEU A 145 3.07 3.70 -10.28
C LEU A 145 4.11 3.94 -9.17
N SER A 146 4.23 2.99 -8.25
CA SER A 146 5.17 3.03 -7.12
C SER A 146 5.81 1.66 -6.96
N TYR A 147 6.59 1.22 -7.97
CA TYR A 147 7.09 -0.16 -8.01
C TYR A 147 7.96 -0.55 -6.81
N LEU A 148 8.66 0.41 -6.21
CA LEU A 148 9.51 0.17 -5.05
C LEU A 148 8.75 0.22 -3.72
N TRP A 149 7.45 0.53 -3.74
CA TRP A 149 6.65 0.62 -2.53
C TRP A 149 6.62 -0.71 -1.77
N GLN A 150 6.97 -0.67 -0.48
CA GLN A 150 7.08 -1.80 0.43
C GLN A 150 8.13 -2.84 -0.02
N TRP A 151 9.15 -2.45 -0.81
CA TRP A 151 10.16 -3.37 -1.31
C TRP A 151 10.87 -4.21 -0.22
N PRO A 152 11.28 -3.64 0.93
CA PRO A 152 11.92 -4.42 2.00
C PRO A 152 11.04 -5.54 2.57
N SER A 153 9.71 -5.45 2.41
CA SER A 153 8.75 -6.48 2.83
C SER A 153 8.64 -7.66 1.85
N LEU A 154 9.30 -7.56 0.69
CA LEU A 154 9.30 -8.55 -0.40
C LEU A 154 10.58 -9.36 -0.36
N LEU A 155 10.53 -10.62 -0.81
CA LEU A 155 11.69 -11.51 -0.85
C LEU A 155 12.89 -10.83 -1.55
N PRO A 156 14.12 -10.97 -1.02
CA PRO A 156 14.54 -11.83 0.09
C PRO A 156 14.18 -11.31 1.50
N ASN A 157 13.46 -10.20 1.60
CA ASN A 157 12.96 -9.61 2.83
C ASN A 157 14.08 -9.10 3.75
N THR A 158 15.11 -8.52 3.13
CA THR A 158 16.23 -7.85 3.81
C THR A 158 16.25 -6.36 3.45
N GLN A 159 16.61 -5.52 4.41
CA GLN A 159 16.62 -4.06 4.26
C GLN A 159 17.60 -3.58 3.17
N ASP A 160 18.68 -4.33 2.93
CA ASP A 160 19.71 -4.00 1.96
C ASP A 160 19.47 -4.60 0.56
N SER A 161 18.46 -5.47 0.41
CA SER A 161 18.19 -6.18 -0.85
C SER A 161 18.01 -5.26 -2.05
N LEU A 162 17.40 -4.08 -1.86
CA LEU A 162 17.22 -3.11 -2.94
C LEU A 162 18.56 -2.50 -3.39
N LEU A 163 19.49 -2.25 -2.46
CA LEU A 163 20.85 -1.76 -2.80
C LEU A 163 21.65 -2.84 -3.52
N GLN A 164 21.47 -4.11 -3.12
CA GLN A 164 22.07 -5.25 -3.84
C GLN A 164 21.54 -5.33 -5.27
N ASP A 165 20.23 -5.16 -5.49
CA ASP A 165 19.67 -5.15 -6.84
C ASP A 165 20.21 -3.99 -7.69
N MET A 166 20.34 -2.80 -7.08
CA MET A 166 20.96 -1.64 -7.73
C MET A 166 22.41 -1.94 -8.13
N ALA A 167 23.15 -2.66 -7.28
CA ALA A 167 24.52 -3.09 -7.57
C ALA A 167 24.57 -4.09 -8.73
N GLU A 168 23.65 -5.07 -8.75
CA GLU A 168 23.55 -6.11 -9.78
C GLU A 168 23.30 -5.52 -11.17
N VAL A 169 22.46 -4.48 -11.27
CA VAL A 169 22.21 -3.79 -12.54
C VAL A 169 23.27 -2.74 -12.87
N GLY A 170 24.27 -2.55 -12.00
CA GLY A 170 25.36 -1.60 -12.20
C GLY A 170 24.94 -0.14 -12.08
N GLN A 171 23.94 0.17 -11.25
CA GLN A 171 23.58 1.54 -10.94
C GLN A 171 24.65 2.19 -10.04
N ASP A 172 25.23 3.30 -10.51
CA ASP A 172 26.19 4.11 -9.74
C ASP A 172 25.44 5.30 -9.13
N SER A 173 25.24 5.26 -7.81
CA SER A 173 24.59 6.32 -7.05
C SER A 173 25.46 6.77 -5.88
N ARG A 174 25.94 8.01 -5.95
CA ARG A 174 26.87 8.56 -4.97
C ARG A 174 26.14 9.18 -3.80
N ILE A 175 26.58 8.91 -2.58
CA ILE A 175 26.08 9.59 -1.38
C ILE A 175 26.51 11.07 -1.44
N ILE A 176 25.57 12.01 -1.42
CA ILE A 176 25.83 13.44 -1.53
C ILE A 176 25.42 14.24 -0.28
N LYS A 177 24.70 13.63 0.65
CA LYS A 177 24.34 14.20 1.95
C LYS A 177 24.33 13.09 2.98
N VAL A 178 24.75 13.38 4.19
CA VAL A 178 24.56 12.53 5.38
C VAL A 178 23.97 13.40 6.49
N ALA A 179 23.00 12.88 7.22
CA ALA A 179 22.28 13.59 8.28
C ALA A 179 21.89 12.68 9.47
N SER A 180 22.67 11.62 9.72
CA SER A 180 22.47 10.68 10.83
C SER A 180 23.72 10.59 11.70
N GLY A 181 23.56 10.42 13.02
CA GLY A 181 24.68 10.31 13.97
C GLY A 181 25.62 9.12 13.72
N GLY A 182 25.18 8.13 12.94
CA GLY A 182 25.99 6.99 12.52
C GLY A 182 26.85 7.23 11.27
N LEU A 183 26.53 8.24 10.46
CA LEU A 183 27.14 8.49 9.17
C LEU A 183 28.02 9.74 9.22
N ASP A 184 29.23 9.66 8.68
CA ASP A 184 30.18 10.77 8.67
C ASP A 184 30.60 11.17 7.24
N GLU A 185 31.41 12.23 7.15
CA GLU A 185 31.90 12.77 5.89
C GLU A 185 32.69 11.75 5.04
N SER A 186 33.21 10.66 5.64
CA SER A 186 33.96 9.64 4.90
C SER A 186 33.07 8.83 3.94
N MET A 187 31.75 8.82 4.17
CA MET A 187 30.79 8.17 3.30
C MET A 187 30.43 9.01 2.07
N LEU A 188 30.67 10.33 2.12
CA LEU A 188 30.36 11.19 0.99
C LEU A 188 31.14 10.75 -0.25
N TRP A 189 30.44 10.75 -1.39
CA TRP A 189 30.92 10.30 -2.68
C TRP A 189 31.19 8.79 -2.83
N GLN A 190 30.93 7.97 -1.82
CA GLN A 190 30.90 6.52 -2.00
C GLN A 190 29.67 6.12 -2.84
N ASN A 191 29.79 5.06 -3.64
CA ASN A 191 28.63 4.50 -4.32
C ASN A 191 27.86 3.66 -3.30
N VAL A 192 26.61 4.04 -3.05
CA VAL A 192 25.74 3.42 -2.03
C VAL A 192 25.51 1.93 -2.28
N ALA A 193 25.53 1.51 -3.55
CA ALA A 193 25.32 0.13 -3.96
C ALA A 193 26.60 -0.73 -3.94
N ASP A 194 27.78 -0.16 -3.69
CA ASP A 194 29.01 -0.96 -3.63
C ASP A 194 28.96 -1.90 -2.42
N THR A 195 29.39 -3.16 -2.60
CA THR A 195 29.47 -4.16 -1.51
C THR A 195 30.36 -3.69 -0.35
N GLY A 196 31.39 -2.89 -0.66
CA GLY A 196 32.26 -2.26 0.33
C GLY A 196 31.59 -1.14 1.14
N THR A 197 30.49 -0.57 0.64
CA THR A 197 29.75 0.54 1.27
C THR A 197 28.49 0.06 2.00
N ILE A 198 27.75 -0.91 1.46
CA ILE A 198 26.53 -1.46 2.09
C ILE A 198 26.83 -2.01 3.50
N GLY A 199 27.92 -2.76 3.68
CA GLY A 199 28.28 -3.33 4.98
C GLY A 199 28.53 -2.28 6.06
N PRO A 200 29.44 -1.31 5.85
CA PRO A 200 29.61 -0.17 6.75
C PRO A 200 28.33 0.64 6.98
N LEU A 201 27.53 0.88 5.93
CA LEU A 201 26.27 1.61 6.02
C LEU A 201 25.29 0.91 6.96
N ASN A 202 25.08 -0.40 6.80
CA ASN A 202 24.25 -1.21 7.68
C ASN A 202 24.69 -1.09 9.13
N ARG A 203 25.99 -1.23 9.41
CA ARG A 203 26.53 -1.12 10.77
C ARG A 203 26.39 0.28 11.36
N ALA A 204 26.52 1.32 10.53
CA ALA A 204 26.40 2.70 10.96
C ALA A 204 24.96 3.06 11.32
N VAL A 205 24.02 2.66 10.48
CA VAL A 205 22.60 2.93 10.65
C VAL A 205 22.01 2.12 11.81
N GLN A 206 22.36 0.83 11.94
CA GLN A 206 21.90 -0.02 13.05
C GLN A 206 22.33 0.45 14.45
N ARG A 207 23.35 1.31 14.55
CA ARG A 207 23.78 1.85 15.86
C ARG A 207 22.81 2.89 16.43
N PHE A 208 21.98 3.50 15.58
CA PHE A 208 21.15 4.65 15.95
C PHE A 208 19.71 4.57 15.42
N GLY A 209 19.41 3.63 14.52
CA GLY A 209 18.08 3.37 13.98
C GLY A 209 17.60 1.96 14.31
N SER A 210 16.28 1.76 14.31
CA SER A 210 15.69 0.43 14.41
C SER A 210 15.99 -0.38 13.13
N ALA A 211 16.04 -1.71 13.23
CA ALA A 211 16.35 -2.57 12.09
C ALA A 211 15.26 -2.57 11.00
N ASP A 212 14.05 -2.08 11.28
CA ASP A 212 12.87 -2.23 10.42
C ASP A 212 12.36 -0.95 9.74
N ASP A 213 12.97 0.21 9.99
CA ASP A 213 12.48 1.51 9.48
C ASP A 213 12.98 1.90 8.07
N GLY A 214 13.71 1.02 7.38
CA GLY A 214 14.25 1.33 6.04
C GLY A 214 15.40 2.33 6.03
N ALA A 215 15.98 2.64 7.18
CA ALA A 215 17.08 3.59 7.33
C ALA A 215 18.33 3.21 6.51
N VAL A 216 18.56 1.91 6.26
CA VAL A 216 19.61 1.42 5.34
C VAL A 216 19.41 1.97 3.92
N LEU A 217 18.16 2.17 3.51
CA LEU A 217 17.77 2.72 2.22
C LEU A 217 17.72 4.25 2.23
N GLY A 218 18.02 4.91 3.36
CA GLY A 218 17.98 6.37 3.48
C GLY A 218 16.57 6.96 3.56
N GLU A 219 15.55 6.15 3.87
CA GLU A 219 14.14 6.59 3.93
C GLU A 219 13.88 7.60 5.05
N GLY A 220 14.62 7.54 6.16
CA GLY A 220 14.53 8.51 7.27
C GLY A 220 15.35 9.78 7.03
N GLY A 221 15.86 9.98 5.81
CA GLY A 221 16.72 11.13 5.47
C GLY A 221 18.15 10.99 6.00
N GLU A 222 18.57 9.78 6.38
CA GLU A 222 19.91 9.51 6.91
C GLU A 222 20.98 9.91 5.91
N TYR A 223 20.70 9.72 4.61
CA TYR A 223 21.55 10.16 3.52
C TYR A 223 20.74 10.44 2.26
N GLU A 224 21.27 11.30 1.39
CA GLU A 224 20.74 11.52 0.04
C GLU A 224 21.77 11.07 -1.00
N THR A 225 21.29 10.70 -2.18
CA THR A 225 22.15 10.18 -3.26
C THR A 225 21.99 10.96 -4.55
N LEU A 226 22.96 10.81 -5.46
CA LEU A 226 22.91 11.29 -6.83
C LEU A 226 23.32 10.16 -7.77
N ALA A 227 22.41 9.72 -8.63
CA ALA A 227 22.67 8.70 -9.64
C ALA A 227 23.50 9.31 -10.78
N LEU A 228 24.68 8.77 -11.05
CA LEU A 228 25.60 9.27 -12.08
C LEU A 228 25.63 8.41 -13.34
N SER A 229 25.35 7.11 -13.21
CA SER A 229 25.24 6.20 -14.34
C SER A 229 24.44 4.95 -13.96
N GLY A 230 24.14 4.12 -14.94
CA GLY A 230 23.43 2.86 -14.73
C GLY A 230 23.28 2.07 -16.03
N PRO A 231 22.36 1.11 -16.07
CA PRO A 231 22.28 0.16 -17.18
C PRO A 231 21.69 0.75 -18.48
N GLY A 232 22.08 0.16 -19.61
CA GLY A 232 21.77 0.61 -20.96
C GLY A 232 20.28 0.77 -21.35
N PRO A 233 19.31 0.03 -20.78
CA PRO A 233 17.89 0.26 -21.05
C PRO A 233 17.44 1.69 -20.73
N LEU A 234 18.02 2.31 -19.71
CA LEU A 234 17.71 3.68 -19.29
C LEU A 234 18.79 4.68 -19.70
N TRP A 235 20.06 4.34 -19.49
CA TRP A 235 21.16 5.29 -19.63
C TRP A 235 21.76 5.28 -21.04
N LYS A 236 22.03 6.47 -21.59
CA LYS A 236 22.74 6.71 -22.87
C LYS A 236 24.17 7.22 -22.67
N GLY A 237 24.55 7.45 -21.42
CA GLY A 237 25.85 7.96 -21.01
C GLY A 237 25.93 8.03 -19.49
N ARG A 238 26.92 8.77 -19.00
CA ARG A 238 27.13 9.03 -17.57
C ARG A 238 27.31 10.51 -17.30
N ILE A 239 27.04 10.90 -16.07
CA ILE A 239 27.32 12.24 -15.55
C ILE A 239 28.69 12.17 -14.86
N ARG A 240 29.69 12.87 -15.42
CA ARG A 240 31.01 13.01 -14.81
C ARG A 240 31.04 14.22 -13.90
N VAL A 241 31.57 14.01 -12.70
CA VAL A 241 31.89 15.07 -11.74
C VAL A 241 33.34 14.88 -11.28
N ASP A 242 34.22 15.78 -11.66
CA ASP A 242 35.65 15.68 -11.36
C ASP A 242 35.93 16.02 -9.89
N GLN A 243 37.04 15.50 -9.34
CA GLN A 243 37.37 15.69 -7.92
C GLN A 243 37.52 17.16 -7.52
N GLY A 244 38.04 18.00 -8.42
CA GLY A 244 38.20 19.43 -8.18
C GLY A 244 36.88 20.21 -8.17
N ASP A 245 35.80 19.62 -8.70
CA ASP A 245 34.48 20.24 -8.82
C ASP A 245 33.51 19.82 -7.70
N ARG A 246 34.03 19.10 -6.70
CA ARG A 246 33.29 18.63 -5.54
C ARG A 246 33.88 19.25 -4.28
N LYS A 247 33.02 19.81 -3.44
CA LYS A 247 33.42 20.35 -2.14
C LYS A 247 32.48 19.86 -1.06
N VAL A 248 33.02 19.26 0.00
CA VAL A 248 32.25 18.94 1.19
C VAL A 248 31.91 20.23 1.93
N VAL A 249 30.63 20.39 2.24
CA VAL A 249 30.08 21.51 3.00
C VAL A 249 29.49 20.93 4.29
N PRO A 250 30.06 21.27 5.46
CA PRO A 250 29.47 20.86 6.73
C PRO A 250 28.14 21.59 6.92
N GLY A 251 27.13 20.85 7.36
CA GLY A 251 25.79 21.35 7.70
C GLY A 251 25.59 21.45 9.22
N GLU A 252 24.35 21.69 9.61
CA GLU A 252 23.97 21.76 11.02
C GLU A 252 23.85 20.36 11.65
N ALA A 253 23.98 20.29 12.98
CA ALA A 253 23.74 19.09 13.78
C ALA A 253 24.52 17.83 13.33
N GLY A 254 25.74 18.02 12.79
CA GLY A 254 26.60 16.92 12.33
C GLY A 254 26.27 16.41 10.92
N SER A 255 25.36 17.06 10.19
CA SER A 255 25.14 16.77 8.77
C SER A 255 26.28 17.28 7.90
N ALA A 256 26.47 16.69 6.73
CA ALA A 256 27.41 17.15 5.73
C ALA A 256 26.89 16.85 4.33
N SER A 257 27.22 17.69 3.35
CA SER A 257 26.77 17.54 1.96
C SER A 257 27.88 17.84 0.94
N VAL A 258 27.69 17.40 -0.29
CA VAL A 258 28.59 17.66 -1.42
C VAL A 258 28.01 18.77 -2.27
N HIS A 259 28.72 19.90 -2.33
CA HIS A 259 28.49 20.93 -3.32
C HIS A 259 29.22 20.59 -4.63
N ILE A 260 28.48 20.62 -5.74
CA ILE A 260 28.99 20.32 -7.08
C ILE A 260 29.02 21.62 -7.89
N SER A 261 30.22 22.11 -8.21
CA SER A 261 30.40 23.33 -9.02
C SER A 261 30.25 23.08 -10.51
N LYS A 262 30.60 21.87 -10.97
CA LYS A 262 30.57 21.51 -12.38
C LYS A 262 30.31 20.01 -12.55
N ALA A 263 29.47 19.68 -13.51
CA ALA A 263 29.18 18.32 -13.94
C ALA A 263 28.94 18.32 -15.47
N GLU A 264 29.32 17.24 -16.14
CA GLU A 264 29.20 17.11 -17.60
C GLU A 264 28.66 15.73 -18.00
N VAL A 265 27.89 15.68 -19.08
CA VAL A 265 27.43 14.39 -19.65
C VAL A 265 28.47 13.86 -20.63
N GLU A 266 28.96 12.67 -20.33
CA GLU A 266 29.76 11.85 -21.24
C GLU A 266 28.85 10.77 -21.83
N LEU A 267 28.53 10.90 -23.12
CA LEU A 267 27.79 9.85 -23.82
C LEU A 267 28.72 8.65 -24.00
N ASP A 268 28.24 7.47 -23.66
CA ASP A 268 29.03 6.24 -23.66
C ASP A 268 28.41 5.23 -24.63
N THR A 269 29.21 4.68 -25.53
CA THR A 269 28.79 3.61 -26.44
C THR A 269 28.85 2.22 -25.80
N GLY A 270 29.39 2.10 -24.58
CA GLY A 270 29.62 0.85 -23.84
C GLY A 270 28.87 0.76 -22.51
N VAL A 271 27.70 1.41 -22.39
CA VAL A 271 26.85 1.29 -21.18
C VAL A 271 26.61 -0.19 -20.88
N PRO A 272 26.79 -0.66 -19.62
CA PRO A 272 26.64 -2.06 -19.29
C PRO A 272 25.24 -2.57 -19.71
N ASN A 273 25.23 -3.69 -20.43
CA ASN A 273 24.00 -4.39 -20.77
C ASN A 273 23.40 -4.97 -19.49
N MET A 274 22.14 -4.65 -19.22
CA MET A 274 21.37 -5.29 -18.16
C MET A 274 21.02 -6.71 -18.60
N THR A 275 21.41 -7.73 -17.84
CA THR A 275 21.03 -9.12 -18.11
C THR A 275 19.62 -9.44 -17.61
N SER A 276 19.26 -8.95 -16.42
CA SER A 276 17.93 -9.12 -15.82
C SER A 276 17.74 -8.15 -14.66
N LEU A 277 16.54 -7.59 -14.51
CA LEU A 277 16.13 -6.84 -13.32
C LEU A 277 15.30 -7.77 -12.42
N ARG A 278 15.62 -7.87 -11.12
CA ARG A 278 14.87 -8.75 -10.21
C ARG A 278 13.43 -8.27 -10.08
N GLN A 279 12.49 -9.18 -10.31
CA GLN A 279 11.08 -9.00 -9.97
C GLN A 279 10.71 -9.91 -8.80
N PRO A 280 10.00 -9.39 -7.78
CA PRO A 280 9.48 -10.22 -6.70
C PRO A 280 8.61 -11.36 -7.22
N ALA A 281 8.78 -12.55 -6.65
CA ALA A 281 7.94 -13.70 -6.99
C ALA A 281 6.46 -13.42 -6.68
N LEU A 282 5.56 -13.98 -7.48
CA LEU A 282 4.12 -13.77 -7.32
C LEU A 282 3.61 -14.26 -5.96
N LEU A 283 4.07 -15.43 -5.51
CA LEU A 283 3.75 -15.99 -4.20
C LEU A 283 4.99 -15.98 -3.30
N GLU A 284 4.80 -15.61 -2.03
CA GLU A 284 5.79 -15.80 -0.98
C GLU A 284 5.96 -17.31 -0.70
N PRO A 285 7.09 -17.74 -0.12
CA PRO A 285 7.44 -19.17 -0.03
C PRO A 285 6.41 -19.97 0.76
N ARG A 286 5.80 -19.37 1.79
CA ARG A 286 4.74 -20.02 2.57
C ARG A 286 3.45 -20.25 1.78
N PHE A 287 3.05 -19.30 0.93
CA PHE A 287 1.86 -19.45 0.08
C PHE A 287 2.13 -20.40 -1.08
N GLN A 288 3.34 -20.37 -1.61
CA GLN A 288 3.83 -21.37 -2.56
C GLN A 288 3.79 -22.78 -1.94
N ALA A 289 4.24 -22.95 -0.70
CA ALA A 289 4.17 -24.23 0.02
C ALA A 289 2.73 -24.71 0.24
N ILE A 290 1.79 -23.80 0.59
CA ILE A 290 0.35 -24.13 0.69
C ILE A 290 -0.17 -24.64 -0.66
N LEU A 291 0.16 -23.94 -1.76
CA LEU A 291 -0.26 -24.34 -3.10
C LEU A 291 0.30 -25.71 -3.52
N GLU A 292 1.57 -25.97 -3.23
CA GLU A 292 2.24 -27.24 -3.53
C GLU A 292 1.70 -28.40 -2.67
N GLY A 293 1.40 -28.15 -1.40
CA GLY A 293 0.75 -29.12 -0.50
C GLY A 293 -0.61 -29.56 -1.04
N LEU A 294 -1.42 -28.61 -1.52
CA LEU A 294 -2.74 -28.91 -2.11
C LEU A 294 -2.64 -29.64 -3.46
N ARG A 295 -1.63 -29.31 -4.29
CA ARG A 295 -1.41 -29.98 -5.59
C ARG A 295 -0.88 -31.40 -5.46
N SER A 296 -0.06 -31.67 -4.45
CA SER A 296 0.56 -32.98 -4.23
C SER A 296 -0.38 -34.01 -3.60
N GLY A 297 -1.59 -33.61 -3.17
CA GLY A 297 -2.49 -34.49 -2.42
C GLY A 297 -1.87 -34.92 -1.08
N ASN A 298 -0.86 -34.21 -0.58
CA ASN A 298 -0.35 -34.38 0.77
C ASN A 298 -1.34 -33.69 1.71
N TYR A 299 -2.44 -34.38 1.99
CA TYR A 299 -3.52 -33.87 2.79
C TYR A 299 -3.09 -33.67 4.24
N PHE A 300 -3.40 -32.50 4.79
CA PHE A 300 -3.73 -32.43 6.21
C PHE A 300 -5.17 -32.92 6.34
N GLN A 301 -5.31 -34.19 6.73
CA GLN A 301 -6.58 -34.74 7.17
C GLN A 301 -6.87 -34.20 8.58
N SER A 302 -7.03 -32.87 8.73
CA SER A 302 -7.70 -32.40 9.93
C SER A 302 -9.14 -32.87 9.79
N THR A 303 -9.55 -33.75 10.70
CA THR A 303 -10.94 -33.86 11.12
C THR A 303 -11.36 -32.47 11.60
N ILE A 304 -11.66 -31.57 10.67
CA ILE A 304 -12.43 -30.38 10.95
C ILE A 304 -13.82 -30.96 11.13
N ASP A 305 -14.13 -31.42 12.34
CA ASP A 305 -15.52 -31.50 12.76
C ASP A 305 -16.10 -30.15 12.42
N ASP A 306 -17.15 -30.11 11.58
CA ASP A 306 -17.90 -28.88 11.38
C ASP A 306 -18.22 -28.33 12.76
N PRO A 307 -17.68 -27.16 13.17
CA PRO A 307 -18.22 -26.53 14.35
C PRO A 307 -19.72 -26.39 14.05
N PRO A 308 -20.61 -26.94 14.91
CA PRO A 308 -22.03 -26.92 14.64
C PRO A 308 -22.41 -25.48 14.31
N PRO A 309 -23.27 -25.25 13.29
CA PRO A 309 -23.63 -23.90 12.87
C PRO A 309 -23.99 -23.11 14.12
N VAL A 310 -23.13 -22.17 14.48
CA VAL A 310 -23.35 -21.34 15.66
C VAL A 310 -24.60 -20.54 15.28
N LYS A 311 -25.74 -20.91 15.87
CA LYS A 311 -26.96 -20.12 15.79
C LYS A 311 -26.66 -18.84 16.54
N HIS A 312 -26.12 -17.85 15.83
CA HIS A 312 -26.07 -16.50 16.34
C HIS A 312 -27.51 -16.04 16.57
N ASP A 313 -27.76 -15.40 17.71
CA ASP A 313 -29.06 -14.80 17.96
C ASP A 313 -29.19 -13.53 17.10
N LEU A 314 -29.69 -13.73 15.88
CA LEU A 314 -29.89 -12.69 14.87
C LEU A 314 -31.08 -11.76 15.21
N SER A 315 -31.74 -11.96 16.35
CA SER A 315 -32.86 -11.13 16.80
C SER A 315 -32.43 -9.69 17.14
N LEU A 316 -31.14 -9.46 17.42
CA LEU A 316 -30.59 -8.13 17.75
C LEU A 316 -30.43 -7.19 16.53
N LEU A 317 -30.54 -7.69 15.30
CA LEU A 317 -30.29 -6.91 14.07
C LEU A 317 -31.56 -6.56 13.29
N LYS A 318 -32.76 -6.84 13.84
CA LYS A 318 -34.01 -6.49 13.17
C LYS A 318 -34.36 -5.02 13.38
N GLY A 319 -34.06 -4.20 12.38
CA GLY A 319 -34.63 -2.86 12.22
C GLY A 319 -33.59 -1.82 11.83
N LEU A 320 -34.03 -0.80 11.10
CA LEU A 320 -33.30 0.45 10.78
C LEU A 320 -32.93 1.29 12.02
N ASN A 321 -32.82 0.68 13.20
CA ASN A 321 -32.37 1.36 14.39
C ASN A 321 -30.85 1.17 14.48
N PRO A 322 -30.06 2.24 14.63
CA PRO A 322 -28.64 2.11 14.90
C PRO A 322 -28.46 1.26 16.16
N ALA A 323 -28.02 0.02 15.98
CA ALA A 323 -27.65 -0.84 17.09
C ALA A 323 -26.36 -0.26 17.66
N SER A 324 -26.49 0.59 18.67
CA SER A 324 -25.34 1.14 19.41
C SER A 324 -24.65 -0.03 20.11
N THR A 325 -23.41 -0.29 19.71
CA THR A 325 -22.57 -1.25 20.43
C THR A 325 -22.00 -0.58 21.67
N SER A 326 -21.48 -1.35 22.61
CA SER A 326 -20.94 -0.86 23.89
C SER A 326 -19.80 0.16 23.78
N HIS A 327 -19.30 0.48 22.58
CA HIS A 327 -18.10 1.30 22.34
C HIS A 327 -18.35 2.46 21.35
N GLY A 328 -19.60 2.91 21.17
CA GLY A 328 -19.91 4.03 20.27
C GLY A 328 -19.78 3.69 18.77
N HIS A 329 -19.76 2.41 18.41
CA HIS A 329 -19.93 2.00 17.01
C HIS A 329 -21.41 1.86 16.70
N ILE A 330 -21.77 2.24 15.49
CA ILE A 330 -23.12 2.05 14.94
C ILE A 330 -23.04 1.18 13.69
N LEU A 331 -24.01 0.29 13.56
CA LEU A 331 -24.26 -0.48 12.34
C LEU A 331 -25.55 0.04 11.71
N LEU A 332 -25.44 0.59 10.51
CA LEU A 332 -26.57 0.82 9.63
C LEU A 332 -26.64 -0.38 8.68
N SER A 333 -27.72 -1.13 8.71
CA SER A 333 -27.88 -2.39 7.97
C SER A 333 -29.15 -2.36 7.12
N ASP A 334 -29.22 -3.26 6.14
CA ASP A 334 -30.38 -3.43 5.26
C ASP A 334 -30.82 -2.14 4.55
N LEU A 335 -29.87 -1.23 4.25
CA LEU A 335 -30.20 0.03 3.58
C LEU A 335 -30.53 -0.23 2.12
N VAL A 336 -31.76 0.11 1.74
CA VAL A 336 -32.29 0.06 0.38
C VAL A 336 -33.04 1.35 0.07
N ALA A 337 -33.19 1.70 -1.20
CA ALA A 337 -33.99 2.83 -1.64
C ALA A 337 -34.84 2.45 -2.85
N ASP A 338 -35.86 3.25 -3.14
CA ASP A 338 -36.59 3.17 -4.41
C ASP A 338 -35.83 3.89 -5.52
N GLY A 339 -36.06 3.47 -6.76
CA GLY A 339 -35.38 4.00 -7.94
C GLY A 339 -35.42 3.00 -9.09
N ASN A 340 -35.29 3.48 -10.32
CA ASN A 340 -35.34 2.65 -11.53
C ASN A 340 -33.98 2.04 -11.88
N THR A 341 -32.89 2.54 -11.29
CA THR A 341 -31.52 2.07 -11.55
C THR A 341 -30.75 1.89 -10.24
N ALA A 342 -29.70 1.06 -10.26
CA ALA A 342 -28.81 0.87 -9.11
C ALA A 342 -28.16 2.18 -8.65
N ALA A 343 -27.82 3.08 -9.59
CA ALA A 343 -27.24 4.39 -9.28
C ALA A 343 -28.22 5.33 -8.57
N GLU A 344 -29.50 5.35 -8.98
CA GLU A 344 -30.56 6.10 -8.28
C GLU A 344 -30.80 5.55 -6.88
N GLN A 345 -30.88 4.23 -6.75
CA GLN A 345 -31.05 3.57 -5.45
C GLN A 345 -29.84 3.81 -4.53
N MET A 346 -28.61 3.73 -5.05
CA MET A 346 -27.41 4.06 -4.28
C MET A 346 -27.47 5.49 -3.76
N ARG A 347 -27.88 6.47 -4.58
CA ARG A 347 -28.02 7.86 -4.11
C ARG A 347 -29.00 7.97 -2.96
N GLY A 348 -30.20 7.40 -3.10
CA GLY A 348 -31.20 7.40 -2.04
C GLY A 348 -30.75 6.67 -0.76
N ILE A 349 -29.95 5.60 -0.90
CA ILE A 349 -29.34 4.89 0.23
C ILE A 349 -28.33 5.78 0.96
N MET A 350 -27.46 6.46 0.22
CA MET A 350 -26.43 7.32 0.82
C MET A 350 -27.04 8.58 1.47
N GLU A 351 -28.13 9.13 0.91
CA GLU A 351 -28.90 10.21 1.55
C GLU A 351 -29.57 9.74 2.85
N GLN A 352 -30.18 8.55 2.86
CA GLN A 352 -30.72 7.95 4.08
C GLN A 352 -29.62 7.71 5.13
N ALA A 353 -28.47 7.16 4.72
CA ALA A 353 -27.32 6.96 5.58
C ALA A 353 -26.79 8.28 6.14
N THR A 354 -26.78 9.36 5.34
CA THR A 354 -26.39 10.71 5.80
C THR A 354 -27.23 11.12 7.01
N ASN A 355 -28.56 11.01 6.88
CA ASN A 355 -29.48 11.40 7.96
C ASN A 355 -29.29 10.50 9.19
N ALA A 356 -29.21 9.18 9.02
CA ALA A 356 -29.05 8.24 10.12
C ALA A 356 -27.71 8.41 10.87
N LEU A 357 -26.62 8.68 10.14
CA LEU A 357 -25.32 9.01 10.74
C LEU A 357 -25.42 10.31 11.54
N GLN A 358 -25.99 11.37 10.96
CA GLN A 358 -26.15 12.67 11.63
C GLN A 358 -27.01 12.58 12.89
N GLU A 359 -28.11 11.82 12.86
CA GLU A 359 -28.97 11.57 14.03
C GLU A 359 -28.22 10.86 15.16
N ALA A 360 -27.30 9.96 14.81
CA ALA A 360 -26.41 9.30 15.76
C ALA A 360 -25.18 10.16 16.16
N GLY A 361 -25.00 11.32 15.53
CA GLY A 361 -23.85 12.21 15.74
C GLY A 361 -22.56 11.75 15.05
N HIS A 362 -22.64 10.91 14.02
CA HIS A 362 -21.52 10.47 13.17
C HIS A 362 -21.55 11.21 11.82
N ALA A 363 -20.44 11.15 11.09
CA ALA A 363 -20.33 11.55 9.69
C ALA A 363 -19.80 10.39 8.81
N PHE A 364 -19.75 10.59 7.49
CA PHE A 364 -19.14 9.59 6.58
C PHE A 364 -17.64 9.39 6.86
N GLU A 365 -16.97 10.40 7.42
CA GLU A 365 -15.60 10.30 7.89
C GLU A 365 -15.42 9.24 9.00
N ASP A 366 -16.46 8.94 9.77
CA ASP A 366 -16.42 7.93 10.83
C ASP A 366 -16.70 6.50 10.30
N VAL A 367 -17.14 6.36 9.05
CA VAL A 367 -17.45 5.05 8.48
C VAL A 367 -16.16 4.26 8.28
N ALA A 368 -16.07 3.11 8.95
CA ALA A 368 -14.90 2.24 8.93
C ALA A 368 -15.03 1.10 7.92
N TYR A 369 -16.24 0.56 7.75
CA TYR A 369 -16.48 -0.56 6.84
C TYR A 369 -17.82 -0.45 6.13
N SER A 370 -17.87 -0.93 4.89
CA SER A 370 -19.06 -0.98 4.07
C SER A 370 -19.17 -2.31 3.33
N SER A 371 -20.36 -2.90 3.31
CA SER A 371 -20.69 -3.98 2.38
C SER A 371 -21.71 -3.48 1.38
N ILE A 372 -21.46 -3.78 0.10
CA ILE A 372 -22.37 -3.44 -1.00
C ILE A 372 -22.75 -4.73 -1.70
N VAL A 373 -24.05 -5.03 -1.72
CA VAL A 373 -24.60 -6.18 -2.43
C VAL A 373 -25.35 -5.66 -3.65
N LEU A 374 -24.92 -6.08 -4.83
CA LEU A 374 -25.53 -5.75 -6.11
C LEU A 374 -26.42 -6.88 -6.58
N ARG A 375 -27.48 -6.55 -7.32
CA ARG A 375 -28.24 -7.55 -8.08
C ARG A 375 -27.46 -8.04 -9.29
N ASP A 376 -26.74 -7.15 -9.98
CA ASP A 376 -25.90 -7.45 -11.13
C ASP A 376 -24.56 -6.71 -11.01
N MET A 377 -23.45 -7.40 -11.27
CA MET A 377 -22.11 -6.82 -11.25
C MET A 377 -21.89 -5.79 -12.38
N ALA A 378 -22.73 -5.78 -13.42
CA ALA A 378 -22.73 -4.75 -14.45
C ALA A 378 -22.94 -3.34 -13.88
N ASP A 379 -23.65 -3.21 -12.75
CA ASP A 379 -23.93 -1.93 -12.11
C ASP A 379 -22.74 -1.35 -11.32
N PHE A 380 -21.66 -2.13 -11.13
CA PHE A 380 -20.52 -1.80 -10.27
C PHE A 380 -19.91 -0.41 -10.53
N ALA A 381 -19.69 -0.07 -11.81
CA ALA A 381 -19.07 1.21 -12.17
C ALA A 381 -19.98 2.39 -11.80
N SER A 382 -21.26 2.32 -12.15
CA SER A 382 -22.25 3.38 -11.87
C SER A 382 -22.46 3.59 -10.38
N VAL A 383 -22.53 2.50 -9.62
CA VAL A 383 -22.66 2.52 -8.16
C VAL A 383 -21.41 3.13 -7.51
N ASN A 384 -20.21 2.76 -7.95
CA ASN A 384 -18.96 3.34 -7.43
C ASN A 384 -18.89 4.85 -7.65
N THR A 385 -19.34 5.35 -8.80
CA THR A 385 -19.38 6.80 -9.05
C THR A 385 -20.24 7.53 -8.02
N VAL A 386 -21.43 7.03 -7.72
CA VAL A 386 -22.33 7.64 -6.74
C VAL A 386 -21.80 7.45 -5.32
N TYR A 387 -21.37 6.25 -4.96
CA TYR A 387 -20.84 5.95 -3.63
C TYR A 387 -19.61 6.81 -3.30
N GLY A 388 -18.66 6.92 -4.23
CA GLY A 388 -17.43 7.68 -4.05
C GLY A 388 -17.65 9.17 -3.82
N SER A 389 -18.74 9.76 -4.33
CA SER A 389 -19.01 11.20 -4.14
C SER A 389 -19.34 11.59 -2.70
N PHE A 390 -19.67 10.62 -1.83
CA PHE A 390 -19.95 10.87 -0.41
C PHE A 390 -18.69 10.80 0.47
N PHE A 391 -17.56 10.29 -0.05
CA PHE A 391 -16.29 10.20 0.67
C PHE A 391 -15.29 11.22 0.12
N VAL A 392 -15.48 12.48 0.51
CA VAL A 392 -14.67 13.62 0.02
C VAL A 392 -13.36 13.80 0.79
N HIS A 393 -13.18 13.07 1.89
CA HIS A 393 -11.96 13.06 2.71
C HIS A 393 -11.11 11.81 2.42
N PRO A 394 -9.79 11.88 2.65
CA PRO A 394 -8.92 10.71 2.57
C PRO A 394 -9.40 9.57 3.49
N ASN A 395 -9.00 8.33 3.17
CA ASN A 395 -9.43 7.12 3.87
C ASN A 395 -10.96 6.86 3.83
N PRO A 396 -11.54 6.64 2.62
CA PRO A 396 -12.86 6.03 2.52
C PRO A 396 -12.87 4.67 3.27
N PRO A 397 -14.03 4.15 3.67
CA PRO A 397 -14.13 2.91 4.44
C PRO A 397 -13.48 1.72 3.72
N ALA A 398 -13.10 0.71 4.49
CA ALA A 398 -12.82 -0.60 3.94
C ALA A 398 -14.11 -1.22 3.40
N ARG A 399 -14.01 -2.03 2.35
CA ARG A 399 -15.20 -2.42 1.59
C ARG A 399 -15.13 -3.79 0.96
N ALA A 400 -16.24 -4.52 1.01
CA ALA A 400 -16.51 -5.66 0.14
C ALA A 400 -17.68 -5.34 -0.79
N THR A 401 -17.60 -5.73 -2.06
CA THR A 401 -18.68 -5.51 -3.04
C THR A 401 -18.90 -6.74 -3.88
N ILE A 402 -20.09 -7.33 -3.77
CA ILE A 402 -20.42 -8.61 -4.39
C ILE A 402 -21.75 -8.51 -5.15
N ALA A 403 -21.99 -9.39 -6.11
CA ALA A 403 -23.31 -9.57 -6.70
C ALA A 403 -23.95 -10.86 -6.19
N CYS A 404 -25.16 -10.74 -5.62
CA CYS A 404 -25.94 -11.87 -5.12
C CYS A 404 -27.43 -11.51 -5.14
N ALA A 405 -28.10 -11.75 -6.25
CA ALA A 405 -29.47 -11.32 -6.50
C ALA A 405 -30.49 -11.89 -5.51
N ASN A 406 -30.25 -13.11 -5.00
CA ASN A 406 -31.18 -13.84 -4.14
C ASN A 406 -31.33 -13.22 -2.74
N VAL A 407 -30.34 -12.45 -2.29
CA VAL A 407 -30.41 -11.80 -0.97
C VAL A 407 -31.04 -10.40 -1.01
N LEU A 408 -31.25 -9.82 -2.20
CA LEU A 408 -31.89 -8.52 -2.34
C LEU A 408 -33.43 -8.63 -2.39
N PRO A 409 -34.17 -7.72 -1.73
CA PRO A 409 -35.63 -7.62 -1.90
C PRO A 409 -36.04 -7.37 -3.35
N ASP A 410 -37.27 -7.76 -3.70
CA ASP A 410 -37.82 -7.55 -5.04
C ASP A 410 -37.79 -6.07 -5.45
N GLY A 411 -37.40 -5.80 -6.69
CA GLY A 411 -37.27 -4.44 -7.23
C GLY A 411 -36.05 -3.64 -6.72
N LYS A 412 -35.22 -4.21 -5.83
CA LYS A 412 -33.99 -3.57 -5.36
C LYS A 412 -32.79 -4.06 -6.15
N HIS A 413 -31.96 -3.15 -6.63
CA HIS A 413 -30.74 -3.41 -7.40
C HIS A 413 -29.47 -3.32 -6.54
N VAL A 414 -29.53 -2.62 -5.41
CA VAL A 414 -28.42 -2.46 -4.49
C VAL A 414 -28.91 -2.43 -3.04
N MET A 415 -28.12 -3.04 -2.15
CA MET A 415 -28.28 -2.99 -0.71
C MET A 415 -26.94 -2.68 -0.06
N VAL A 416 -26.94 -1.83 0.97
CA VAL A 416 -25.72 -1.39 1.66
C VAL A 416 -25.84 -1.60 3.16
N ALA A 417 -24.74 -2.01 3.79
CA ALA A 417 -24.54 -1.85 5.21
C ALA A 417 -23.27 -1.03 5.48
N LEU A 418 -23.30 -0.22 6.54
CA LEU A 418 -22.22 0.66 6.97
C LEU A 418 -21.94 0.43 8.46
N THR A 419 -20.67 0.25 8.80
CA THR A 419 -20.21 0.35 10.18
C THR A 419 -19.46 1.65 10.36
N SER A 420 -19.96 2.46 11.27
CA SER A 420 -19.34 3.71 11.67
C SER A 420 -18.83 3.61 13.09
N ALA A 421 -17.63 4.12 13.31
CA ALA A 421 -16.97 4.14 14.60
C ALA A 421 -16.47 5.56 14.84
N LYS A 422 -17.15 6.27 15.74
CA LYS A 422 -16.83 7.68 16.01
C LYS A 422 -15.59 7.72 16.88
N ALA A 423 -14.56 8.37 16.36
CA ALA A 423 -13.35 8.66 17.11
C ALA A 423 -13.67 9.56 18.32
N GLN A 424 -13.15 9.23 19.50
CA GLN A 424 -12.98 10.24 20.55
C GLN A 424 -11.90 11.23 20.10
N GLU A 425 -11.87 12.46 20.63
CA GLU A 425 -11.05 13.59 20.13
C GLU A 425 -9.54 13.29 19.94
N GLN A 426 -9.03 12.19 20.51
CA GLN A 426 -7.63 11.76 20.46
C GLN A 426 -7.37 10.48 19.62
N SER A 427 -8.39 9.80 19.06
CA SER A 427 -8.25 8.47 18.43
C SER A 427 -8.96 8.32 17.08
N ARG A 428 -8.46 9.02 16.04
CA ARG A 428 -9.01 8.90 14.66
C ARG A 428 -8.78 7.50 14.07
N LYS A 429 -9.71 7.04 13.23
CA LYS A 429 -9.54 5.83 12.42
C LYS A 429 -8.29 5.96 11.54
N LYS A 430 -7.48 4.91 11.46
CA LYS A 430 -6.29 4.85 10.60
C LYS A 430 -6.61 4.02 9.36
N GLY A 431 -6.32 4.53 8.17
CA GLY A 431 -6.60 3.83 6.92
C GLY A 431 -5.35 3.49 6.13
N LEU A 432 -5.37 2.32 5.51
CA LEU A 432 -4.43 1.96 4.45
C LEU A 432 -5.14 2.12 3.11
N HIS A 433 -4.79 3.19 2.41
CA HIS A 433 -5.35 3.54 1.11
C HIS A 433 -4.23 3.58 0.06
N VAL A 434 -4.17 2.56 -0.78
CA VAL A 434 -3.14 2.43 -1.83
C VAL A 434 -3.78 2.44 -3.20
N GLN A 435 -3.45 3.45 -3.99
CA GLN A 435 -3.97 3.63 -5.35
C GLN A 435 -2.92 3.37 -6.43
N SER A 436 -1.63 3.34 -6.07
CA SER A 436 -0.54 3.07 -7.00
C SER A 436 -0.29 1.58 -7.23
N ARG A 437 0.14 1.25 -8.46
CA ARG A 437 0.59 -0.11 -8.79
C ARG A 437 2.00 -0.34 -8.24
N SER A 438 2.21 -1.48 -7.60
CA SER A 438 3.50 -1.92 -7.06
C SER A 438 3.62 -3.44 -7.12
N TYR A 439 4.73 -4.01 -6.61
CA TYR A 439 4.86 -5.47 -6.44
C TYR A 439 4.25 -5.99 -5.14
N TRP A 440 3.85 -5.11 -4.22
CA TRP A 440 3.45 -5.47 -2.87
C TRP A 440 2.03 -6.04 -2.79
N ALA A 441 1.00 -5.23 -2.97
CA ALA A 441 -0.39 -5.68 -2.96
C ALA A 441 -1.17 -4.92 -4.04
N PRO A 442 -2.29 -5.48 -4.53
CA PRO A 442 -3.10 -4.78 -5.51
C PRO A 442 -3.58 -3.42 -5.01
N ALA A 443 -3.50 -2.43 -5.89
CA ALA A 443 -4.16 -1.14 -5.66
C ALA A 443 -5.67 -1.32 -5.52
N ASN A 444 -6.34 -0.39 -4.86
CA ASN A 444 -7.80 -0.41 -4.82
C ASN A 444 -8.37 -0.24 -6.25
N ILE A 445 -9.49 -0.92 -6.53
CA ILE A 445 -10.17 -0.86 -7.83
C ILE A 445 -11.44 0.01 -7.80
N GLY A 446 -11.60 0.79 -6.72
CA GLY A 446 -12.76 1.62 -6.47
C GLY A 446 -12.56 2.52 -5.25
N PRO A 447 -13.57 3.31 -4.89
CA PRO A 447 -13.49 4.29 -3.80
C PRO A 447 -13.57 3.63 -2.41
N TYR A 448 -12.53 2.91 -2.02
CA TYR A 448 -12.42 2.25 -0.71
C TYR A 448 -10.96 2.15 -0.27
N SER A 449 -10.72 1.98 1.04
CA SER A 449 -9.39 1.70 1.58
C SER A 449 -9.19 0.19 1.73
N GLN A 450 -7.98 -0.33 1.51
CA GLN A 450 -7.68 -1.75 1.70
C GLN A 450 -7.92 -2.20 3.14
N ALA A 451 -7.66 -1.32 4.11
CA ALA A 451 -8.00 -1.59 5.50
C ALA A 451 -8.31 -0.29 6.26
N ILE A 452 -9.16 -0.40 7.28
CA ILE A 452 -9.40 0.64 8.28
C ILE A 452 -9.23 0.03 9.67
N SER A 453 -8.33 0.61 10.44
CA SER A 453 -8.11 0.32 11.85
C SER A 453 -8.87 1.33 12.71
N VAL A 454 -9.68 0.80 13.62
CA VAL A 454 -10.52 1.56 14.55
C VAL A 454 -10.05 1.28 15.97
N PRO A 455 -9.57 2.30 16.70
CA PRO A 455 -9.18 2.15 18.10
C PRO A 455 -10.35 1.66 18.96
N THR A 456 -10.05 0.79 19.93
CA THR A 456 -10.99 0.39 20.99
C THR A 456 -10.55 0.99 22.33
N ASP A 457 -11.40 0.93 23.35
CA ASP A 457 -11.18 1.59 24.65
C ASP A 457 -9.90 1.15 25.41
N ASN A 458 -9.23 0.07 24.97
CA ASN A 458 -8.08 -0.53 25.65
C ASN A 458 -6.81 -0.59 24.76
N GLU A 459 -6.55 0.45 23.95
CA GLU A 459 -5.36 0.59 23.07
C GLU A 459 -5.27 -0.41 21.88
N ALA A 460 -5.92 -1.56 21.96
CA ALA A 460 -6.13 -2.47 20.83
C ALA A 460 -7.05 -1.85 19.77
N SER A 461 -6.84 -2.21 18.50
CA SER A 461 -7.68 -1.75 17.39
C SER A 461 -8.37 -2.92 16.69
N LEU A 462 -9.62 -2.69 16.27
CA LEU A 462 -10.33 -3.55 15.33
C LEU A 462 -9.98 -3.14 13.91
N VAL A 463 -9.52 -4.09 13.11
CA VAL A 463 -9.08 -3.83 11.74
C VAL A 463 -10.06 -4.46 10.76
N TYR A 464 -10.76 -3.64 10.00
CA TYR A 464 -11.57 -4.09 8.88
C TYR A 464 -10.74 -4.14 7.61
N VAL A 465 -10.59 -5.32 7.02
CA VAL A 465 -9.88 -5.51 5.75
C VAL A 465 -10.87 -5.67 4.62
N ALA A 466 -10.72 -4.86 3.58
CA ALA A 466 -11.54 -4.86 2.38
C ALA A 466 -11.39 -6.18 1.60
N GLY A 467 -12.33 -6.42 0.69
CA GLY A 467 -12.31 -7.55 -0.23
C GLY A 467 -11.02 -7.60 -1.06
N GLN A 468 -10.32 -8.73 -0.99
CA GLN A 468 -9.10 -9.01 -1.73
C GLN A 468 -9.38 -10.04 -2.83
N ILE A 469 -9.15 -9.63 -4.08
CA ILE A 469 -9.29 -10.46 -5.28
C ILE A 469 -7.90 -10.79 -5.87
N PRO A 470 -7.74 -11.87 -6.67
CA PRO A 470 -6.44 -12.39 -7.09
C PRO A 470 -5.87 -11.65 -8.30
N LEU A 471 -5.66 -10.35 -8.14
CA LEU A 471 -4.95 -9.52 -9.10
C LEU A 471 -3.45 -9.75 -8.97
N ILE A 472 -2.74 -9.74 -10.08
CA ILE A 472 -1.28 -9.59 -10.08
C ILE A 472 -0.99 -8.12 -9.72
N PRO A 473 -0.31 -7.82 -8.59
CA PRO A 473 -0.18 -6.44 -8.10
C PRO A 473 0.40 -5.46 -9.13
N ALA A 474 1.46 -5.88 -9.82
CA ALA A 474 2.19 -5.02 -10.76
C ALA A 474 1.37 -4.64 -11.99
N SER A 475 0.52 -5.54 -12.49
CA SER A 475 -0.26 -5.32 -13.72
C SER A 475 -1.72 -4.95 -13.48
N MET A 476 -2.26 -5.24 -12.28
CA MET A 476 -3.68 -5.18 -11.97
C MET A 476 -4.55 -6.04 -12.90
N GLU A 477 -3.96 -7.06 -13.52
CA GLU A 477 -4.66 -8.07 -14.32
C GLU A 477 -5.10 -9.23 -13.40
N LEU A 478 -6.29 -9.78 -13.67
CA LEU A 478 -6.70 -11.03 -13.01
C LEU A 478 -5.83 -12.16 -13.52
N LEU A 479 -5.40 -13.01 -12.59
CA LEU A 479 -4.65 -14.19 -12.92
C LEU A 479 -5.53 -15.16 -13.72
N THR A 480 -5.39 -15.13 -15.05
CA THR A 480 -6.14 -15.95 -16.00
C THR A 480 -5.20 -16.99 -16.60
N VAL A 481 -4.61 -17.85 -15.77
CA VAL A 481 -3.67 -18.85 -16.30
C VAL A 481 -4.44 -19.82 -17.18
N ALA A 482 -4.17 -19.79 -18.48
CA ALA A 482 -4.34 -20.94 -19.35
C ALA A 482 -3.05 -21.77 -19.23
N ASP A 483 -2.97 -22.74 -18.31
CA ASP A 483 -1.84 -23.67 -18.26
C ASP A 483 -2.21 -25.00 -18.96
N PRO A 484 -1.44 -25.47 -19.98
CA PRO A 484 -1.66 -26.69 -20.75
C PRO A 484 -1.55 -28.02 -19.99
N VAL A 485 -1.32 -28.01 -18.67
CA VAL A 485 -1.16 -29.22 -17.84
C VAL A 485 -2.13 -29.22 -16.65
N GLN A 486 -3.44 -29.36 -16.91
CA GLN A 486 -4.46 -29.84 -15.95
C GLN A 486 -4.68 -29.10 -14.60
N GLY A 487 -4.29 -27.84 -14.41
CA GLY A 487 -4.45 -27.15 -13.11
C GLY A 487 -5.73 -26.29 -12.99
N ASN A 488 -6.56 -26.52 -11.97
CA ASN A 488 -7.69 -25.64 -11.62
C ASN A 488 -7.18 -24.24 -11.20
N PRO A 489 -7.44 -23.16 -11.97
CA PRO A 489 -6.93 -21.81 -11.67
C PRO A 489 -7.43 -21.26 -10.33
N PHE A 490 -8.53 -21.83 -9.82
CA PHE A 490 -9.16 -21.43 -8.57
C PHE A 490 -8.25 -21.55 -7.34
N VAL A 491 -7.46 -22.63 -7.23
CA VAL A 491 -6.62 -22.84 -6.03
C VAL A 491 -5.56 -21.76 -5.94
N LEU A 492 -4.85 -21.52 -7.05
CA LEU A 492 -3.83 -20.47 -7.15
C LEU A 492 -4.44 -19.08 -6.93
N GLN A 493 -5.60 -18.80 -7.52
CA GLN A 493 -6.35 -17.56 -7.27
C GLN A 493 -6.72 -17.39 -5.79
N THR A 494 -7.22 -18.44 -5.15
CA THR A 494 -7.63 -18.38 -3.74
C THR A 494 -6.44 -18.16 -2.82
N THR A 495 -5.31 -18.82 -3.09
CA THR A 495 -4.05 -18.63 -2.36
C THR A 495 -3.49 -17.22 -2.56
N LEU A 496 -3.48 -16.71 -3.79
CA LEU A 496 -3.00 -15.35 -4.08
C LEU A 496 -3.86 -14.27 -3.41
N ALA A 497 -5.18 -14.42 -3.44
CA ALA A 497 -6.08 -13.48 -2.77
C ALA A 497 -5.90 -13.51 -1.24
N LEU A 498 -5.64 -14.68 -0.63
CA LEU A 498 -5.30 -14.78 0.79
C LEU A 498 -3.95 -14.13 1.11
N GLN A 499 -2.95 -14.25 0.23
CA GLN A 499 -1.68 -13.53 0.39
C GLN A 499 -1.88 -12.01 0.41
N HIS A 500 -2.76 -11.48 -0.44
CA HIS A 500 -3.08 -10.05 -0.43
C HIS A 500 -3.74 -9.63 0.88
N LEU A 501 -4.69 -10.43 1.39
CA LEU A 501 -5.33 -10.21 2.69
C LEU A 501 -4.29 -10.14 3.81
N ASP A 502 -3.35 -11.06 3.82
CA ASP A 502 -2.28 -11.09 4.80
C ASP A 502 -1.31 -9.92 4.68
N ARG A 503 -0.87 -9.56 3.46
CA ARG A 503 0.01 -8.40 3.25
C ARG A 503 -0.63 -7.13 3.78
N VAL A 504 -1.90 -6.92 3.43
CA VAL A 504 -2.71 -5.79 3.93
C VAL A 504 -2.80 -5.85 5.46
N GLY A 505 -3.11 -7.02 6.03
CA GLY A 505 -3.19 -7.22 7.48
C GLY A 505 -1.89 -6.86 8.20
N ARG A 506 -0.74 -7.35 7.72
CA ARG A 506 0.59 -7.02 8.27
C ARG A 506 0.89 -5.52 8.23
N ALA A 507 0.57 -4.85 7.12
CA ALA A 507 0.82 -3.41 6.98
C ALA A 507 -0.02 -2.54 7.95
N VAL A 508 -1.13 -3.07 8.46
CA VAL A 508 -1.95 -2.41 9.49
C VAL A 508 -1.88 -3.13 10.84
N GLN A 509 -0.81 -3.89 11.08
CA GLN A 509 -0.48 -4.52 12.36
C GLN A 509 -1.54 -5.51 12.87
N VAL A 510 -2.24 -6.21 11.99
CA VAL A 510 -3.08 -7.36 12.38
C VAL A 510 -2.18 -8.45 12.94
N CYS A 511 -2.32 -8.75 14.23
CA CYS A 511 -1.62 -9.85 14.90
C CYS A 511 -2.49 -11.12 14.95
N GLY A 512 -3.81 -10.98 14.84
CA GLY A 512 -4.74 -12.12 14.78
C GLY A 512 -6.01 -11.82 14.00
N TRP A 513 -6.53 -12.83 13.30
CA TRP A 513 -7.83 -12.74 12.62
C TRP A 513 -8.97 -13.12 13.57
N ALA A 514 -9.96 -12.24 13.72
CA ALA A 514 -11.18 -12.53 14.46
C ALA A 514 -12.14 -13.41 13.64
N THR A 515 -12.26 -13.13 12.35
CA THR A 515 -13.09 -13.89 11.40
C THR A 515 -12.71 -13.57 9.96
N ALA A 516 -12.97 -14.50 9.05
CA ALA A 516 -12.86 -14.29 7.62
C ALA A 516 -14.11 -14.78 6.87
N ILE A 517 -14.43 -14.10 5.77
CA ILE A 517 -15.40 -14.53 4.78
C ILE A 517 -14.66 -14.70 3.45
N ALA A 518 -14.91 -15.83 2.80
CA ALA A 518 -14.47 -16.05 1.44
C ALA A 518 -15.70 -16.18 0.53
N PHE A 519 -15.88 -15.19 -0.33
CA PHE A 519 -16.93 -15.17 -1.34
C PHE A 519 -16.42 -15.84 -2.60
N PHE A 520 -17.22 -16.71 -3.20
CA PHE A 520 -16.85 -17.41 -4.44
C PHE A 520 -17.99 -17.46 -5.42
N THR A 521 -17.65 -17.48 -6.71
CA THR A 521 -18.60 -17.90 -7.75
C THR A 521 -18.49 -19.41 -7.95
N ALA A 522 -19.53 -20.07 -8.44
CA ALA A 522 -19.42 -21.45 -8.92
C ALA A 522 -20.44 -21.72 -10.03
N PRO A 523 -20.06 -22.48 -11.08
CA PRO A 523 -20.98 -22.82 -12.17
C PRO A 523 -22.03 -23.86 -11.75
N SER A 524 -21.79 -24.62 -10.69
CA SER A 524 -22.73 -25.59 -10.13
C SER A 524 -22.52 -25.77 -8.62
N PRO A 525 -23.53 -26.29 -7.88
CA PRO A 525 -23.39 -26.58 -6.45
C PRO A 525 -22.24 -27.54 -6.10
N GLU A 526 -21.98 -28.56 -6.93
CA GLU A 526 -20.90 -29.52 -6.69
C GLU A 526 -19.52 -28.85 -6.78
N VAL A 527 -19.37 -27.93 -7.74
CA VAL A 527 -18.15 -27.11 -7.84
C VAL A 527 -18.05 -26.16 -6.64
N GLY A 528 -19.18 -25.63 -6.16
CA GLY A 528 -19.25 -24.84 -4.93
C GLY A 528 -18.68 -25.57 -3.71
N ILE A 529 -19.12 -26.81 -3.47
CA ILE A 529 -18.63 -27.68 -2.38
C ILE A 529 -17.13 -27.96 -2.52
N THR A 530 -16.67 -28.20 -3.75
CA THR A 530 -15.25 -28.45 -4.01
C THR A 530 -14.41 -27.20 -3.71
N ARG A 531 -14.87 -26.03 -4.16
CA ARG A 531 -14.23 -24.73 -3.92
C ARG A 531 -14.22 -24.37 -2.44
N SER A 532 -15.30 -24.62 -1.72
CA SER A 532 -15.38 -24.38 -0.26
C SER A 532 -14.39 -25.25 0.50
N THR A 533 -14.25 -26.52 0.10
CA THR A 533 -13.25 -27.43 0.68
C THR A 533 -11.83 -26.89 0.51
N PHE A 534 -11.45 -26.45 -0.70
CA PHE A 534 -10.14 -25.86 -0.94
C PHE A 534 -9.92 -24.58 -0.13
N ALA A 535 -10.91 -23.69 -0.03
CA ALA A 535 -10.81 -22.46 0.75
C ALA A 535 -10.56 -22.74 2.23
N ARG A 536 -11.29 -23.71 2.82
CA ARG A 536 -11.11 -24.14 4.20
C ARG A 536 -9.73 -24.73 4.45
N GLN A 537 -9.23 -25.56 3.51
CA GLN A 537 -7.89 -26.12 3.59
C GLN A 537 -6.81 -25.04 3.51
N ILE A 538 -6.91 -24.11 2.55
CA ILE A 538 -5.97 -22.98 2.39
C ILE A 538 -5.93 -22.14 3.68
N TRP A 539 -7.08 -21.81 4.25
CA TRP A 539 -7.18 -21.06 5.51
C TRP A 539 -6.57 -21.80 6.70
N ALA A 540 -6.85 -23.11 6.82
CA ALA A 540 -6.26 -23.94 7.86
C ALA A 540 -4.74 -24.04 7.73
N SER A 541 -4.21 -24.28 6.52
CA SER A 541 -2.78 -24.37 6.27
C SER A 541 -2.05 -23.05 6.52
N TYR A 542 -2.67 -21.92 6.19
CA TYR A 542 -2.13 -20.58 6.51
C TYR A 542 -1.93 -20.37 8.02
N HIS A 543 -2.84 -20.87 8.86
CA HIS A 543 -2.72 -20.77 10.32
C HIS A 543 -1.81 -21.85 10.95
N GLN A 544 -1.48 -22.92 10.21
CA GLN A 544 -0.60 -24.00 10.68
C GLN A 544 0.86 -23.82 10.28
N SER A 545 1.14 -22.99 9.27
CA SER A 545 2.48 -22.70 8.77
C SER A 545 2.92 -21.30 9.24
N PRO A 546 3.49 -21.16 10.45
CA PRO A 546 4.09 -19.89 10.85
C PRO A 546 5.23 -19.54 9.89
N ALA A 547 5.46 -18.25 9.66
CA ALA A 547 6.55 -17.77 8.82
C ALA A 547 7.92 -18.24 9.38
N PRO A 548 8.94 -18.51 8.54
CA PRO A 548 10.27 -18.91 9.02
C PRO A 548 10.89 -17.82 9.90
N ARG A 549 11.46 -18.24 11.05
CA ARG A 549 12.13 -17.38 12.06
C ARG A 549 13.46 -16.83 11.54
N PRO A 550 13.75 -15.53 11.70
CA PRO A 550 15.05 -14.96 11.35
C PRO A 550 16.17 -15.07 12.41
N ASP A 551 15.88 -15.39 13.69
CA ASP A 551 16.84 -15.10 14.78
C ASP A 551 17.34 -16.35 15.54
N ASP A 552 18.60 -16.72 15.26
CA ASP A 552 19.51 -17.44 16.18
C ASP A 552 20.45 -16.42 16.89
N VAL A 553 19.99 -15.18 17.14
CA VAL A 553 20.77 -14.19 17.90
C VAL A 553 19.86 -13.45 18.88
N GLU A 554 20.05 -13.74 20.16
CA GLU A 554 19.38 -13.05 21.28
C GLU A 554 19.72 -11.55 21.28
N SER A 555 18.70 -10.69 21.42
CA SER A 555 18.89 -9.39 22.07
C SER A 555 17.59 -8.92 22.72
N ASP A 556 17.59 -8.91 24.05
CA ASP A 556 16.63 -8.20 24.90
C ASP A 556 16.83 -6.69 24.74
N ALA A 557 15.82 -5.95 24.27
CA ALA A 557 15.68 -4.52 24.52
C ALA A 557 14.25 -4.07 24.29
N GLU A 558 13.59 -3.63 25.37
CA GLU A 558 12.47 -2.70 25.34
C GLU A 558 13.00 -1.35 24.85
N ASP A 559 12.45 -0.75 23.78
CA ASP A 559 12.51 0.71 23.62
C ASP A 559 11.54 1.27 22.57
N ASP A 560 11.03 2.46 22.89
CA ASP A 560 10.01 3.24 22.20
C ASP A 560 10.42 3.65 20.78
N SER A 561 9.51 3.55 19.80
CA SER A 561 9.74 4.06 18.44
C SER A 561 9.86 5.59 18.46
N PHE A 562 11.10 6.07 18.43
CA PHE A 562 11.47 7.48 18.42
C PHE A 562 11.66 7.93 16.97
N ASP A 563 10.66 8.60 16.41
CA ASP A 563 10.80 9.35 15.16
C ASP A 563 11.66 10.59 15.44
N VAL A 564 12.97 10.48 15.14
CA VAL A 564 14.01 11.51 15.36
C VAL A 564 13.66 12.84 14.69
N TRP A 565 12.73 12.84 13.74
CA TRP A 565 12.29 14.03 13.05
C TRP A 565 11.29 14.87 13.87
N HIS A 566 10.40 14.23 14.63
CA HIS A 566 9.39 14.88 15.48
C HIS A 566 10.01 15.68 16.66
N ALA A 567 11.20 15.25 17.12
CA ALA A 567 11.89 15.86 18.25
C ALA A 567 12.52 17.23 17.95
N LYS A 568 12.84 17.55 16.68
CA LYS A 568 13.64 18.75 16.37
C LYS A 568 12.80 20.04 16.31
N PHE A 569 11.50 19.96 16.01
CA PHE A 569 10.67 21.17 15.82
C PHE A 569 9.23 21.10 16.38
N GLY A 570 8.81 19.99 16.99
CA GLY A 570 7.47 19.83 17.60
C GLY A 570 7.38 20.35 19.05
N ALA A 571 7.61 21.64 19.29
CA ALA A 571 7.40 22.21 20.63
C ALA A 571 5.91 22.44 20.94
N GLN A 572 5.18 21.39 21.37
CA GLN A 572 4.22 21.44 22.50
C GLN A 572 3.51 20.09 22.73
N ARG A 573 3.94 19.41 23.81
CA ARG A 573 3.25 18.43 24.68
C ARG A 573 2.05 17.65 24.11
N GLY A 574 2.26 16.34 23.91
CA GLY A 574 1.25 15.28 23.89
C GLY A 574 1.87 13.96 24.38
N LEU A 575 1.10 13.22 25.18
CA LEU A 575 1.45 12.01 25.97
C LEU A 575 1.73 10.76 25.10
N PRO A 576 2.33 9.69 25.67
CA PRO A 576 3.08 8.69 24.91
C PRO A 576 2.15 7.83 24.05
N CYS A 577 2.56 7.64 22.80
CA CYS A 577 1.94 6.74 21.85
C CYS A 577 2.92 5.60 21.61
N ASP A 578 2.60 4.42 22.17
CA ASP A 578 3.43 3.23 22.06
C ASP A 578 3.63 2.87 20.58
N GLY A 579 4.88 3.07 20.17
CA GLY A 579 5.38 2.82 18.85
C GLY A 579 5.70 1.35 18.70
N ASN A 580 4.90 0.65 17.90
CA ASN A 580 5.21 -0.71 17.49
C ASN A 580 5.06 -0.88 15.97
N ALA A 581 5.64 0.05 15.20
CA ALA A 581 5.84 -0.20 13.79
C ALA A 581 6.75 -1.44 13.64
N ALA A 582 6.16 -2.53 13.14
CA ALA A 582 6.83 -3.78 12.83
C ALA A 582 7.59 -4.51 13.96
N ALA A 583 7.11 -4.50 15.22
CA ALA A 583 7.45 -5.64 16.08
C ALA A 583 6.94 -6.92 15.40
N ARG A 584 7.87 -7.73 14.91
CA ARG A 584 7.61 -9.11 14.49
C ARG A 584 7.22 -9.89 15.74
N VAL A 585 5.93 -9.87 16.06
CA VAL A 585 5.39 -10.62 17.18
C VAL A 585 5.47 -12.10 16.84
N ASP A 586 6.40 -12.79 17.51
CA ASP A 586 6.36 -14.23 17.69
C ASP A 586 4.96 -14.64 18.13
N TYR A 587 4.35 -15.63 17.47
CA TYR A 587 3.09 -16.23 17.94
C TYR A 587 3.39 -17.16 19.12
N PRO A 588 3.12 -16.80 20.39
CA PRO A 588 3.23 -17.75 21.47
C PRO A 588 1.95 -18.59 21.45
N LEU A 589 2.11 -19.90 21.28
CA LEU A 589 1.05 -20.85 21.55
C LEU A 589 0.72 -20.80 23.06
N SER A 590 -0.20 -19.92 23.46
CA SER A 590 -0.80 -19.99 24.79
C SER A 590 -2.26 -19.51 24.75
N ASP A 591 -3.16 -20.37 24.27
CA ASP A 591 -4.08 -21.05 25.18
C ASP A 591 -4.95 -22.07 24.41
N ASN A 592 -5.27 -23.16 25.08
CA ASN A 592 -5.91 -24.40 24.59
C ASN A 592 -7.34 -24.26 24.02
N THR A 593 -7.59 -23.39 23.03
CA THR A 593 -8.83 -23.38 22.23
C THR A 593 -8.53 -23.59 20.74
N ALA A 594 -8.27 -24.87 20.42
CA ALA A 594 -7.74 -25.41 19.18
C ALA A 594 -8.58 -25.13 17.92
N GLY A 595 -7.96 -24.50 16.90
CA GLY A 595 -8.47 -24.39 15.54
C GLY A 595 -8.11 -23.04 14.88
N PRO A 596 -8.04 -22.96 13.54
CA PRO A 596 -7.95 -21.67 12.84
C PRO A 596 -9.17 -20.79 13.18
N PRO A 597 -9.07 -19.46 13.07
CA PRO A 597 -10.20 -18.56 13.28
C PRO A 597 -11.39 -18.92 12.37
N PRO A 598 -12.63 -18.58 12.76
CA PRO A 598 -13.82 -18.92 11.98
C PRO A 598 -13.74 -18.41 10.53
N LEU A 599 -13.97 -19.32 9.59
CA LEU A 599 -14.10 -19.04 8.17
C LEU A 599 -15.52 -19.35 7.69
N HIS A 600 -16.14 -18.34 7.09
CA HIS A 600 -17.42 -18.48 6.40
C HIS A 600 -17.21 -18.48 4.90
N VAL A 601 -17.79 -19.46 4.23
CA VAL A 601 -17.72 -19.59 2.77
C VAL A 601 -19.09 -19.27 2.21
N VAL A 602 -19.15 -18.30 1.30
CA VAL A 602 -20.40 -17.78 0.73
C VAL A 602 -20.36 -17.91 -0.78
N LEU A 603 -21.37 -18.56 -1.36
CA LEU A 603 -21.56 -18.60 -2.81
C LEU A 603 -22.26 -17.32 -3.27
N VAL A 604 -21.73 -16.69 -4.32
CA VAL A 604 -22.27 -15.45 -4.90
C VAL A 604 -22.36 -15.58 -6.42
N ASP A 605 -23.18 -14.73 -7.04
CA ASP A 605 -23.42 -14.77 -8.48
C ASP A 605 -22.20 -14.25 -9.27
N ALA A 606 -21.62 -13.14 -8.82
CA ALA A 606 -20.44 -12.55 -9.44
C ALA A 606 -19.63 -11.70 -8.46
N LEU A 607 -18.34 -11.55 -8.77
CA LEU A 607 -17.39 -10.73 -8.03
C LEU A 607 -16.77 -9.65 -8.95
N PRO A 608 -16.19 -8.58 -8.40
CA PRO A 608 -15.54 -7.54 -9.17
C PRO A 608 -14.51 -8.12 -10.15
N ARG A 609 -14.44 -7.50 -11.33
CA ARG A 609 -13.57 -7.92 -12.44
C ARG A 609 -13.82 -9.34 -12.98
N GLY A 610 -14.87 -10.03 -12.53
CA GLY A 610 -15.11 -11.43 -12.88
C GLY A 610 -14.22 -12.40 -12.10
N SER A 611 -13.76 -12.01 -10.92
CA SER A 611 -13.00 -12.90 -10.03
C SER A 611 -13.81 -14.15 -9.65
N SER A 612 -13.12 -15.25 -9.37
CA SER A 612 -13.74 -16.45 -8.79
C SER A 612 -13.78 -16.45 -7.27
N VAL A 613 -13.00 -15.57 -6.62
CA VAL A 613 -12.77 -15.51 -5.18
C VAL A 613 -12.56 -14.07 -4.71
N GLU A 614 -13.11 -13.74 -3.54
CA GLU A 614 -12.82 -12.53 -2.78
C GLU A 614 -12.71 -12.88 -1.29
N TRP A 615 -11.58 -12.54 -0.66
CA TRP A 615 -11.40 -12.68 0.80
C TRP A 615 -11.67 -11.36 1.50
N ALA A 616 -12.48 -11.36 2.54
CA ALA A 616 -12.64 -10.23 3.46
C ALA A 616 -12.48 -10.72 4.90
N ALA A 617 -11.89 -9.92 5.77
CA ALA A 617 -11.65 -10.34 7.14
C ALA A 617 -11.64 -9.17 8.13
N VAL A 618 -11.79 -9.53 9.40
CA VAL A 618 -11.58 -8.61 10.51
C VAL A 618 -10.46 -9.14 11.38
N GLY A 619 -9.48 -8.29 11.63
CA GLY A 619 -8.34 -8.54 12.49
C GLY A 619 -8.39 -7.72 13.77
N VAL A 620 -7.45 -8.05 14.66
CA VAL A 620 -7.14 -7.31 15.87
C VAL A 620 -5.65 -7.01 15.92
N THR A 621 -5.28 -5.89 16.53
CA THR A 621 -3.86 -5.52 16.76
C THR A 621 -3.33 -6.05 18.10
N ASP A 622 -4.18 -6.70 18.91
CA ASP A 622 -3.82 -7.37 20.15
C ASP A 622 -4.45 -8.77 20.21
N HIS A 623 -3.67 -9.76 20.67
CA HIS A 623 -4.02 -11.18 20.68
C HIS A 623 -5.12 -11.53 21.69
N ASP A 624 -5.33 -10.70 22.72
CA ASP A 624 -6.04 -11.13 23.92
C ASP A 624 -7.57 -11.21 23.79
N ARG A 625 -8.19 -10.79 22.67
CA ARG A 625 -9.66 -10.77 22.55
C ARG A 625 -10.22 -11.09 21.17
N ARG A 626 -11.02 -12.16 21.10
CA ARG A 626 -12.00 -12.39 20.02
C ARG A 626 -13.25 -11.58 20.31
N ASN A 627 -13.34 -10.36 19.77
CA ASN A 627 -14.57 -9.58 19.83
C ASN A 627 -15.58 -10.05 18.77
N THR A 628 -16.86 -10.09 19.12
CA THR A 628 -17.93 -10.26 18.12
C THR A 628 -18.03 -9.00 17.28
N VAL A 629 -18.07 -9.14 15.95
CA VAL A 629 -18.11 -8.02 15.00
C VAL A 629 -19.52 -7.93 14.41
N PRO A 630 -20.35 -6.93 14.79
CA PRO A 630 -21.75 -6.86 14.38
C PRO A 630 -21.95 -6.82 12.86
N HIS A 631 -21.05 -6.15 12.12
CA HIS A 631 -21.14 -6.11 10.66
C HIS A 631 -21.00 -7.49 10.03
N PHE A 632 -20.08 -8.32 10.54
CA PHE A 632 -19.89 -9.67 10.02
C PHE A 632 -21.06 -10.56 10.42
N GLN A 633 -21.60 -10.42 11.63
CA GLN A 633 -22.83 -11.12 12.02
C GLN A 633 -24.02 -10.80 11.10
N HIS A 634 -24.14 -9.53 10.68
CA HIS A 634 -25.12 -9.10 9.70
C HIS A 634 -24.90 -9.77 8.32
N LEU A 635 -23.66 -9.85 7.83
CA LEU A 635 -23.36 -10.59 6.60
C LEU A 635 -23.75 -12.07 6.72
N LEU A 636 -23.46 -12.73 7.85
CA LEU A 636 -23.85 -14.13 8.09
C LEU A 636 -25.36 -14.32 8.11
N GLN A 637 -26.11 -13.33 8.59
CA GLN A 637 -27.57 -13.35 8.54
C GLN A 637 -28.11 -13.25 7.12
N ILE A 638 -27.61 -12.29 6.33
CA ILE A 638 -28.05 -12.09 4.95
C ILE A 638 -27.73 -13.30 4.08
N PHE A 639 -26.50 -13.81 4.19
CA PHE A 639 -26.01 -14.92 3.38
C PHE A 639 -26.33 -16.29 3.97
N GLY A 640 -27.19 -16.38 5.00
CA GLY A 640 -27.43 -17.62 5.73
C GLY A 640 -27.83 -18.82 4.86
N LYS A 641 -28.51 -18.57 3.73
CA LYS A 641 -28.92 -19.60 2.74
C LYS A 641 -27.87 -19.90 1.68
N GLU A 642 -26.89 -19.02 1.52
CA GLU A 642 -25.81 -19.08 0.52
C GLU A 642 -24.49 -19.61 1.12
N MET A 643 -24.47 -19.88 2.44
CA MET A 643 -23.34 -20.51 3.11
C MET A 643 -23.23 -21.99 2.75
N ILE A 644 -22.01 -22.45 2.48
CA ILE A 644 -21.68 -23.84 2.10
C ILE A 644 -20.74 -24.48 3.12
#